data_AF-A0A239NPZ0-F1
#
_entry.id   AF-A0A239NPZ0-F1
#
_cell.length_a   1.000
_cell.length_b   1.000
_cell.length_c   1.000
_cell.angle_alpha   90.00
_cell.angle_beta   90.00
_cell.angle_gamma   90.00
#
_symmetry.space_group_name_H-M   'P 1'
#
loop_
_entity.id
_entity.type
_entity.pdbx_description
1 polymer ?
#
loop_
_entity_poly.entity_id
_entity_poly.type
_entity_poly.pdbx_seq_one_letter_code
_entity_poly.pdbx_strand_id
1 'polypeptide(L)'
;MSRRREVDRAAKRYSLARLGQFPVARLLAGAGLLMIWTFVFGAMVDEATATRHAARGEGVPGTFTAGSEACGRGGCRWYGTYTTGGIFQFTREGVELRGDDDRSLHAGESVTALDVGSGDFVHLEGGKPEWGPALATVFLAAFAGGIAALLNGMVLWDVYWTRASPASRKRQARERGRFALRDLADHDRWGWSAKPGSSTIAAKIVRSTDRTLAAVAALFVLIASLVLFALGWAAFNKETTWAEVVAGAWAPVLAIVLLGVTFQMLRLVLGRPRLWVSGNELVIWDGLLLWKALRIPRSEIAAVHYGDESQRRQVEENVARLTPFREDLNLALRVRDGISLPARRLRWGNWFWVMLALRGLDPRAAMPQRGRLFRWLCIRVKDPRRVAAELDRWLAEGEAPPPRTPVEPAPDGTVRTHRGTGRMRIKIKGQLPRPVLAEFTNEGPGRLRAWLRRTEFGQGTPVIACGPETSPATIVLDDRLVSGKALTKRYLSVESEGRWTVTISGPERARAFTGSAAGSGPEVLSYQGPAGIAVVTCPAGEPHQVYLHAPDLAALPGCEPVASAAASNSSQENEPLPSRSTFAVPAQAVIQVRTAGAEWRIDVTPLEQADMGAPAARVRPFEHSLAGDRTTVVRYLGPPGPVLFRSGDAFGLLQLDDTLTPVRTLAHPDGDTEIRLRSYTLLQVTGGGNGTWSLKEMHDVPPSASAR
;
A
#
# COMPACT_ATOMS: atom_id res chain seq x y z
N MET A 1 7.94 42.65 -2.61
CA MET A 1 8.95 42.47 -1.53
C MET A 1 9.00 41.06 -0.91
N SER A 2 8.38 40.00 -1.45
CA SER A 2 8.38 38.64 -0.82
C SER A 2 9.44 37.65 -1.31
N ARG A 3 10.18 37.96 -2.40
CA ARG A 3 11.11 37.00 -3.05
C ARG A 3 12.42 36.75 -2.29
N ARG A 4 12.87 37.69 -1.43
CA ARG A 4 14.13 37.54 -0.66
C ARG A 4 14.03 36.51 0.49
N ARG A 5 12.83 36.29 1.05
CA ARG A 5 12.64 35.35 2.18
C ARG A 5 12.68 33.86 1.77
N GLU A 6 12.48 33.54 0.50
CA GLU A 6 12.58 32.15 0.01
C GLU A 6 14.03 31.72 -0.25
N VAL A 7 14.88 32.64 -0.72
CA VAL A 7 16.30 32.37 -0.99
C VAL A 7 17.05 32.16 0.33
N ASP A 8 16.76 32.94 1.37
CA ASP A 8 17.36 32.74 2.71
C ASP A 8 16.90 31.43 3.38
N ARG A 9 15.67 30.97 3.13
CA ARG A 9 15.21 29.65 3.60
C ARG A 9 15.84 28.49 2.84
N ALA A 10 16.14 28.67 1.56
CA ALA A 10 16.90 27.69 0.79
C ALA A 10 18.33 27.62 1.34
N ALA A 11 19.03 28.74 1.50
CA ALA A 11 20.39 28.80 2.04
C ALA A 11 20.50 28.20 3.46
N LYS A 12 19.54 28.47 4.36
CA LYS A 12 19.49 27.86 5.71
C LYS A 12 19.27 26.34 5.69
N ARG A 13 18.74 25.75 4.60
CA ARG A 13 18.57 24.28 4.46
C ARG A 13 19.84 23.56 4.02
N TYR A 14 20.85 24.29 3.50
CA TYR A 14 22.11 23.76 2.94
C TYR A 14 23.34 24.04 3.80
N SER A 15 23.21 24.28 5.12
CA SER A 15 24.37 24.45 5.99
C SER A 15 25.30 23.21 5.97
N LEU A 16 26.62 23.44 6.04
CA LEU A 16 27.66 22.40 6.07
C LEU A 16 27.41 21.32 7.15
N ALA A 17 26.79 21.68 8.26
CA ALA A 17 26.38 20.74 9.31
C ALA A 17 25.35 19.69 8.84
N ARG A 18 24.56 19.97 7.80
CA ARG A 18 23.63 19.00 7.18
C ARG A 18 24.28 18.18 6.07
N LEU A 19 25.42 18.60 5.52
CA LEU A 19 26.14 17.85 4.49
C LEU A 19 26.64 16.49 5.01
N GLY A 20 27.09 16.42 6.28
CA GLY A 20 27.46 15.16 6.94
C GLY A 20 26.29 14.20 7.23
N GLN A 21 25.04 14.64 7.05
CA GLN A 21 23.85 13.79 7.20
C GLN A 21 23.48 13.06 5.90
N PHE A 22 24.11 13.40 4.76
CA PHE A 22 23.82 12.72 3.51
C PHE A 22 24.59 11.40 3.46
N PRO A 23 23.90 10.26 3.25
CA PRO A 23 24.56 8.97 3.15
C PRO A 23 25.57 8.91 1.99
N VAL A 24 25.34 9.68 0.91
CA VAL A 24 26.29 9.86 -0.19
C VAL A 24 27.55 10.60 0.26
N ALA A 25 27.41 11.68 1.03
CA ALA A 25 28.57 12.40 1.55
C ALA A 25 29.40 11.54 2.51
N ARG A 26 28.74 10.72 3.35
CA ARG A 26 29.42 9.74 4.23
C ARG A 26 30.16 8.68 3.42
N LEU A 27 29.55 8.16 2.36
CA LEU A 27 30.19 7.20 1.47
C LEU A 27 31.40 7.82 0.76
N LEU A 28 31.28 9.04 0.23
CA LEU A 28 32.38 9.73 -0.43
C LEU A 28 33.51 10.09 0.54
N ALA A 29 33.17 10.56 1.75
CA ALA A 29 34.16 10.80 2.80
C ALA A 29 34.84 9.50 3.25
N GLY A 30 34.08 8.41 3.40
CA GLY A 30 34.62 7.10 3.72
C GLY A 30 35.51 6.53 2.61
N ALA A 31 35.14 6.69 1.35
CA ALA A 31 35.97 6.30 0.21
C ALA A 31 37.25 7.17 0.13
N GLY A 32 37.12 8.49 0.34
CA GLY A 32 38.26 9.40 0.43
C GLY A 32 39.25 9.01 1.53
N LEU A 33 38.74 8.70 2.73
CA LEU A 33 39.55 8.24 3.85
C LEU A 33 40.17 6.86 3.60
N LEU A 34 39.51 5.95 2.87
CA LEU A 34 40.10 4.68 2.45
C LEU A 34 41.29 4.89 1.50
N MET A 35 41.18 5.84 0.56
CA MET A 35 42.31 6.20 -0.32
C MET A 35 43.47 6.78 0.48
N ILE A 36 43.20 7.73 1.39
CA ILE A 36 44.23 8.30 2.28
C ILE A 36 44.84 7.20 3.14
N TRP A 37 44.02 6.28 3.66
CA TRP A 37 44.47 5.17 4.48
C TRP A 37 45.47 4.27 3.75
N THR A 38 45.23 3.93 2.47
CA THR A 38 46.17 3.12 1.70
C THR A 38 47.55 3.77 1.54
N PHE A 39 47.60 5.10 1.42
CA PHE A 39 48.86 5.84 1.39
C PHE A 39 49.58 5.81 2.73
N VAL A 40 48.88 6.18 3.79
CA VAL A 40 49.47 6.23 5.15
C VAL A 40 49.88 4.83 5.61
N PHE A 41 49.12 3.79 5.23
CA PHE A 41 49.46 2.41 5.54
C PHE A 41 50.71 1.94 4.80
N GLY A 42 50.89 2.30 3.52
CA GLY A 42 52.12 2.03 2.78
C GLY A 42 53.34 2.66 3.46
N ALA A 43 53.28 3.96 3.72
CA ALA A 43 54.34 4.69 4.42
C ALA A 43 54.60 4.11 5.82
N MET A 44 53.56 3.67 6.54
CA MET A 44 53.69 3.01 7.84
C MET A 44 54.42 1.66 7.74
N VAL A 45 54.13 0.84 6.72
CA VAL A 45 54.82 -0.44 6.51
C VAL A 45 56.29 -0.21 6.18
N ASP A 46 56.60 0.73 5.31
CA ASP A 46 57.98 1.04 4.91
C ASP A 46 58.77 1.58 6.11
N GLU A 47 58.24 2.58 6.82
CA GLU A 47 58.85 3.17 8.01
C GLU A 47 59.06 2.13 9.11
N ALA A 48 58.04 1.33 9.45
CA ALA A 48 58.13 0.33 10.51
C ALA A 48 59.09 -0.82 10.15
N THR A 49 59.18 -1.19 8.87
CA THR A 49 60.11 -2.22 8.40
C THR A 49 61.55 -1.72 8.48
N ALA A 50 61.80 -0.48 8.04
CA ALA A 50 63.10 0.17 8.12
C ALA A 50 63.55 0.37 9.59
N THR A 51 62.68 0.88 10.47
CA THR A 51 62.97 1.00 11.91
C THR A 51 63.21 -0.36 12.57
N ARG A 52 62.53 -1.42 12.11
CA ARG A 52 62.75 -2.79 12.61
C ARG A 52 64.10 -3.36 12.16
N HIS A 53 64.51 -3.11 10.92
CA HIS A 53 65.85 -3.48 10.44
C HIS A 53 66.93 -2.72 11.22
N ALA A 54 66.75 -1.41 11.42
CA ALA A 54 67.61 -0.60 12.29
C ALA A 54 67.74 -1.20 13.70
N ALA A 55 66.62 -1.56 14.33
CA ALA A 55 66.60 -2.15 15.68
C ALA A 55 67.32 -3.51 15.77
N ARG A 56 67.47 -4.22 14.65
CA ARG A 56 68.20 -5.48 14.56
C ARG A 56 69.65 -5.31 14.10
N GLY A 57 70.06 -4.09 13.74
CA GLY A 57 71.35 -3.84 13.09
C GLY A 57 71.43 -4.45 11.68
N GLU A 58 70.28 -4.66 11.02
CA GLU A 58 70.21 -5.14 9.65
C GLU A 58 70.22 -3.96 8.67
N GLY A 59 71.00 -4.04 7.59
CA GLY A 59 71.08 -3.00 6.57
C GLY A 59 72.33 -3.16 5.70
N VAL A 60 72.42 -2.38 4.62
CA VAL A 60 73.66 -2.29 3.83
C VAL A 60 74.56 -1.26 4.49
N PRO A 61 75.80 -1.58 4.89
CA PRO A 61 76.71 -0.62 5.53
C PRO A 61 77.29 0.39 4.52
N GLY A 62 77.55 1.60 5.00
CA GLY A 62 78.10 2.69 4.22
C GLY A 62 78.48 3.89 5.08
N THR A 63 78.77 5.00 4.40
CA THR A 63 79.20 6.25 5.03
C THR A 63 78.19 7.34 4.75
N PHE A 64 77.66 7.95 5.80
CA PHE A 64 76.81 9.14 5.73
C PHE A 64 77.66 10.38 5.99
N THR A 65 77.62 11.35 5.10
CA THR A 65 78.26 12.66 5.25
C THR A 65 77.21 13.72 5.53
N ALA A 66 77.25 14.33 6.71
CA ALA A 66 76.33 15.36 7.15
C ALA A 66 76.41 16.60 6.24
N GLY A 67 75.28 17.05 5.71
CA GLY A 67 75.21 18.22 4.82
C GLY A 67 74.61 19.44 5.50
N SER A 68 73.40 19.30 6.02
CA SER A 68 72.64 20.39 6.64
C SER A 68 71.85 19.92 7.86
N GLU A 69 71.79 20.75 8.89
CA GLU A 69 70.97 20.52 10.09
C GLU A 69 69.63 21.27 9.98
N ALA A 70 68.54 20.59 10.34
CA ALA A 70 67.22 21.20 10.46
C ALA A 70 66.66 20.98 11.86
N CYS A 71 66.47 22.08 12.62
CA CYS A 71 65.95 22.03 13.98
C CYS A 71 64.45 22.34 14.06
N GLY A 72 63.71 21.48 14.76
CA GLY A 72 62.29 21.66 15.05
C GLY A 72 61.98 21.54 16.54
N ARG A 73 60.68 21.55 16.89
CA ARG A 73 60.24 21.38 18.30
C ARG A 73 60.65 20.04 18.94
N GLY A 74 61.04 19.06 18.12
CA GLY A 74 61.39 17.71 18.57
C GLY A 74 62.88 17.38 18.52
N GLY A 75 63.75 18.38 18.37
CA GLY A 75 65.20 18.19 18.20
C GLY A 75 65.71 18.64 16.83
N CYS A 76 67.01 18.47 16.61
CA CYS A 76 67.67 18.74 15.34
C CYS A 76 67.89 17.44 14.56
N ARG A 77 67.75 17.51 13.24
CA ARG A 77 67.92 16.37 12.32
C ARG A 77 68.99 16.72 11.29
N TRP A 78 69.84 15.75 10.98
CA TRP A 78 70.88 15.90 9.98
C TRP A 78 70.43 15.30 8.64
N TYR A 79 70.58 16.08 7.57
CA TYR A 79 70.38 15.66 6.19
C TYR A 79 71.71 15.69 5.46
N GLY A 80 71.96 14.71 4.60
CA GLY A 80 73.27 14.56 3.99
C GLY A 80 73.31 13.55 2.85
N THR A 81 74.52 13.10 2.54
CA THR A 81 74.78 12.17 1.44
C THR A 81 75.25 10.83 2.00
N TYR A 82 74.60 9.74 1.59
CA TYR A 82 74.96 8.39 1.98
C TYR A 82 75.61 7.64 0.81
N THR A 83 76.75 7.00 1.06
CA THR A 83 77.50 6.20 0.07
C THR A 83 77.67 4.77 0.57
N THR A 84 77.23 3.77 -0.20
CA THR A 84 77.36 2.34 0.18
C THR A 84 78.83 1.88 0.19
N GLY A 85 79.20 1.03 1.16
CA GLY A 85 80.57 0.55 1.37
C GLY A 85 81.02 -0.60 0.44
N GLY A 86 80.38 -0.79 -0.72
CA GLY A 86 80.58 -1.95 -1.61
C GLY A 86 81.37 -1.64 -2.89
N ILE A 87 81.64 -2.69 -3.67
CA ILE A 87 82.31 -2.60 -5.00
C ILE A 87 81.49 -1.74 -5.98
N PHE A 88 80.16 -1.75 -5.83
CA PHE A 88 79.26 -0.84 -6.51
C PHE A 88 78.83 0.25 -5.54
N GLN A 89 79.50 1.41 -5.61
CA GLN A 89 79.14 2.57 -4.81
C GLN A 89 77.85 3.19 -5.36
N PHE A 90 76.82 3.17 -4.53
CA PHE A 90 75.58 3.88 -4.77
C PHE A 90 75.53 5.06 -3.80
N THR A 91 75.30 6.26 -4.34
CA THR A 91 75.25 7.51 -3.58
C THR A 91 73.82 8.00 -3.55
N ARG A 92 73.27 8.26 -2.36
CA ARG A 92 71.94 8.85 -2.17
C ARG A 92 72.08 10.18 -1.43
N GLU A 93 71.62 11.25 -2.06
CA GLU A 93 71.64 12.59 -1.49
C GLU A 93 70.34 12.90 -0.74
N GLY A 94 70.40 13.84 0.20
CA GLY A 94 69.23 14.36 0.92
C GLY A 94 68.59 13.39 1.91
N VAL A 95 69.31 12.36 2.34
CA VAL A 95 68.80 11.38 3.31
C VAL A 95 68.96 11.90 4.74
N GLU A 96 67.99 11.60 5.60
CA GLU A 96 68.01 11.91 7.03
C GLU A 96 68.89 10.88 7.78
N LEU A 97 69.75 11.32 8.69
CA LEU A 97 70.44 10.43 9.63
C LEU A 97 69.62 10.30 10.92
N ARG A 98 69.33 9.06 11.32
CA ARG A 98 68.62 8.74 12.57
C ARG A 98 69.45 7.91 13.53
N GLY A 99 69.07 7.94 14.82
CA GLY A 99 69.74 7.18 15.88
C GLY A 99 71.00 7.83 16.44
N ASP A 100 71.17 9.13 16.22
CA ASP A 100 72.39 9.89 16.57
C ASP A 100 72.48 10.29 18.06
N ASP A 101 71.46 10.01 18.88
CA ASP A 101 71.44 10.23 20.34
C ASP A 101 72.02 11.62 20.76
N ASP A 102 71.60 12.70 20.09
CA ASP A 102 72.06 14.09 20.32
C ASP A 102 73.58 14.32 20.17
N ARG A 103 74.29 13.48 19.40
CA ARG A 103 75.68 13.80 19.05
C ARG A 103 75.74 15.07 18.22
N SER A 104 76.70 15.91 18.55
CA SER A 104 76.97 17.16 17.82
C SER A 104 77.76 16.85 16.55
N LEU A 105 77.08 16.43 15.48
CA LEU A 105 77.68 16.33 14.17
C LEU A 105 77.96 17.72 13.59
N HIS A 106 78.99 17.81 12.75
CA HIS A 106 79.34 19.03 12.02
C HIS A 106 79.08 18.83 10.52
N ALA A 107 78.70 19.88 9.81
CA ALA A 107 78.55 19.80 8.35
C ALA A 107 79.89 19.37 7.70
N GLY A 108 79.83 18.37 6.83
CA GLY A 108 80.97 17.68 6.22
C GLY A 108 81.50 16.49 7.02
N GLU A 109 81.07 16.30 8.27
CA GLU A 109 81.46 15.15 9.08
C GLU A 109 80.86 13.87 8.51
N SER A 110 81.64 12.80 8.50
CA SER A 110 81.24 11.49 7.96
C SER A 110 81.19 10.44 9.05
N VAL A 111 80.08 9.72 9.12
CA VAL A 111 79.82 8.65 10.11
C VAL A 111 79.41 7.36 9.43
N THR A 112 79.63 6.22 10.08
CA THR A 112 79.14 4.94 9.56
C THR A 112 77.65 4.81 9.80
N ALA A 113 76.92 4.46 8.74
CA ALA A 113 75.48 4.33 8.76
C ALA A 113 75.04 3.09 7.98
N LEU A 114 73.82 2.65 8.25
CA LEU A 114 73.17 1.52 7.62
C LEU A 114 72.01 2.04 6.75
N ASP A 115 72.00 1.65 5.47
CA ASP A 115 70.79 1.73 4.65
C ASP A 115 69.86 0.58 5.07
N VAL A 116 68.81 0.95 5.79
CA VAL A 116 67.81 0.04 6.36
C VAL A 116 66.65 -0.23 5.39
N GLY A 117 66.81 0.15 4.11
CA GLY A 117 65.82 -0.02 3.06
C GLY A 117 64.79 1.10 2.98
N SER A 118 64.99 2.22 3.69
CA SER A 118 64.18 3.43 3.55
C SER A 118 64.72 4.31 2.44
N GLY A 119 63.83 4.94 1.67
CA GLY A 119 64.22 5.96 0.68
C GLY A 119 64.76 7.24 1.32
N ASP A 120 64.23 7.59 2.50
CA ASP A 120 64.32 8.93 3.07
C ASP A 120 65.32 9.06 4.20
N PHE A 121 65.73 7.94 4.81
CA PHE A 121 66.65 7.97 5.95
C PHE A 121 67.60 6.78 5.99
N VAL A 122 68.74 7.01 6.61
CA VAL A 122 69.72 5.99 7.01
C VAL A 122 69.88 6.01 8.52
N HIS A 123 70.30 4.89 9.09
CA HIS A 123 70.39 4.73 10.53
C HIS A 123 71.85 4.68 10.97
N LEU A 124 72.23 5.45 11.98
CA LEU A 124 73.59 5.40 12.54
C LEU A 124 73.92 3.98 13.00
N GLU A 125 75.08 3.47 12.64
CA GLU A 125 75.49 2.13 13.03
C GLU A 125 75.63 2.03 14.56
N GLY A 126 74.86 1.13 15.19
CA GLY A 126 74.78 1.01 16.65
C GLY A 126 73.92 2.06 17.36
N GLY A 127 73.28 2.99 16.62
CA GLY A 127 72.38 4.01 17.16
C GLY A 127 71.03 3.45 17.63
N LYS A 128 70.38 4.12 18.59
CA LYS A 128 69.07 3.67 19.10
C LYS A 128 67.97 3.82 18.04
N PRO A 129 67.07 2.83 17.87
CA PRO A 129 65.98 2.92 16.89
C PRO A 129 64.93 3.97 17.30
N GLU A 130 64.59 4.87 16.39
CA GLU A 130 63.59 5.91 16.61
C GLU A 130 62.18 5.44 16.22
N TRP A 131 61.41 4.95 17.19
CA TRP A 131 60.05 4.45 16.96
C TRP A 131 58.97 5.56 16.86
N GLY A 132 59.30 6.80 17.23
CA GLY A 132 58.32 7.90 17.28
C GLY A 132 57.58 8.15 15.96
N PRO A 133 58.29 8.39 14.84
CA PRO A 133 57.67 8.58 13.52
C PRO A 133 56.84 7.36 13.07
N ALA A 134 57.38 6.15 13.26
CA ALA A 134 56.67 4.91 12.94
C ALA A 134 55.36 4.76 13.75
N LEU A 135 55.38 5.06 15.05
CA LEU A 135 54.17 5.01 15.88
C LEU A 135 53.14 6.09 15.49
N ALA A 136 53.60 7.28 15.08
CA ALA A 136 52.71 8.33 14.60
C ALA A 136 52.01 7.94 13.28
N THR A 137 52.74 7.34 12.33
CA THR A 137 52.15 6.84 11.08
C THR A 137 51.20 5.65 11.33
N VAL A 138 51.53 4.75 12.27
CA VAL A 138 50.61 3.69 12.74
C VAL A 138 49.30 4.27 13.27
N PHE A 139 49.36 5.28 14.13
CA PHE A 139 48.16 5.88 14.71
C PHE A 139 47.30 6.57 13.65
N LEU A 140 47.93 7.31 12.73
CA LEU A 140 47.23 7.98 11.63
C LEU A 140 46.56 6.97 10.68
N ALA A 141 47.25 5.87 10.35
CA ALA A 141 46.69 4.78 9.55
C ALA A 141 45.50 4.14 10.28
N ALA A 142 45.65 3.78 11.55
CA ALA A 142 44.56 3.17 12.32
C ALA A 142 43.34 4.10 12.41
N PHE A 143 43.56 5.40 12.63
CA PHE A 143 42.51 6.41 12.69
C PHE A 143 41.79 6.60 11.36
N ALA A 144 42.53 6.83 10.27
CA ALA A 144 41.96 7.02 8.93
C ALA A 144 41.18 5.78 8.48
N GLY A 145 41.77 4.59 8.61
CA GLY A 145 41.14 3.32 8.24
C GLY A 145 39.92 3.00 9.09
N GLY A 146 40.00 3.24 10.41
CA GLY A 146 38.90 3.02 11.35
C GLY A 146 37.68 3.90 11.03
N ILE A 147 37.89 5.21 10.81
CA ILE A 147 36.79 6.11 10.41
C ILE A 147 36.24 5.73 9.04
N ALA A 148 37.11 5.39 8.09
CA ALA A 148 36.69 5.01 6.75
C ALA A 148 35.79 3.76 6.78
N ALA A 149 36.20 2.73 7.53
CA ALA A 149 35.42 1.51 7.74
C ALA A 149 34.10 1.80 8.46
N LEU A 150 34.10 2.67 9.47
CA LEU A 150 32.89 3.07 10.19
C LEU A 150 31.88 3.76 9.27
N LEU A 151 32.32 4.76 8.48
CA LEU A 151 31.45 5.52 7.59
C LEU A 151 30.84 4.64 6.49
N ASN A 152 31.66 3.79 5.85
CA ASN A 152 31.18 2.84 4.85
C ASN A 152 30.29 1.75 5.48
N GLY A 153 30.64 1.27 6.67
CA GLY A 153 29.88 0.28 7.42
C GLY A 153 28.48 0.78 7.79
N MET A 154 28.36 2.02 8.28
CA MET A 154 27.07 2.66 8.57
C MET A 154 26.18 2.72 7.32
N VAL A 155 26.76 3.10 6.18
CA VAL A 155 26.04 3.14 4.90
C VAL A 155 25.55 1.75 4.47
N LEU A 156 26.42 0.74 4.55
CA LEU A 156 26.07 -0.65 4.22
C LEU A 156 25.03 -1.21 5.19
N TRP A 157 25.09 -0.82 6.46
CA TRP A 157 24.13 -1.19 7.49
C TRP A 157 22.75 -0.61 7.23
N ASP A 158 22.66 0.68 6.89
CA ASP A 158 21.39 1.32 6.50
C ASP A 158 20.77 0.62 5.28
N VAL A 159 21.59 0.29 4.27
CA VAL A 159 21.15 -0.49 3.11
C VAL A 159 20.71 -1.90 3.52
N TYR A 160 21.42 -2.56 4.43
CA TYR A 160 21.06 -3.88 4.93
C TYR A 160 19.68 -3.88 5.61
N TRP A 161 19.39 -2.86 6.42
CA TRP A 161 18.10 -2.73 7.11
C TRP A 161 16.91 -2.45 6.21
N THR A 162 17.15 -2.00 4.98
CA THR A 162 16.08 -1.85 3.99
C THR A 162 15.68 -3.17 3.33
N ARG A 163 16.36 -4.27 3.64
CA ARG A 163 15.92 -5.61 3.25
C ARG A 163 14.61 -5.97 3.94
N ALA A 164 13.75 -6.67 3.20
CA ALA A 164 12.45 -7.12 3.69
C ALA A 164 12.61 -7.95 4.98
N SER A 165 11.74 -7.68 5.97
CA SER A 165 11.80 -8.31 7.29
C SER A 165 11.80 -9.84 7.21
N PRO A 166 12.41 -10.58 8.16
CA PRO A 166 12.36 -12.04 8.17
C PRO A 166 10.94 -12.61 8.05
N ALA A 167 9.95 -11.94 8.66
CA ALA A 167 8.53 -12.32 8.60
C ALA A 167 7.96 -12.21 7.17
N SER A 168 8.26 -11.13 6.45
CA SER A 168 7.85 -10.98 5.04
C SER A 168 8.49 -12.04 4.13
N ARG A 169 9.75 -12.41 4.40
CA ARG A 169 10.45 -13.49 3.69
C ARG A 169 9.81 -14.86 3.95
N LYS A 170 9.40 -15.14 5.19
CA LYS A 170 8.67 -16.37 5.55
C LYS A 170 7.28 -16.45 4.87
N ARG A 171 6.52 -15.34 4.85
CA ARG A 171 5.23 -15.28 4.12
C ARG A 171 5.41 -15.55 2.63
N GLN A 172 6.42 -14.93 2.02
CA GLN A 172 6.75 -15.15 0.62
C GLN A 172 7.17 -16.60 0.33
N ALA A 173 7.91 -17.26 1.22
CA ALA A 173 8.27 -18.66 1.05
C ALA A 173 7.03 -19.58 1.05
N ARG A 174 6.03 -19.27 1.89
CA ARG A 174 4.74 -19.99 1.92
C ARG A 174 3.91 -19.75 0.67
N GLU A 175 3.88 -18.52 0.16
CA GLU A 175 3.16 -18.18 -1.09
C GLU A 175 3.79 -18.85 -2.32
N ARG A 176 5.12 -18.92 -2.41
CA ARG A 176 5.82 -19.64 -3.49
C ARG A 176 5.44 -21.13 -3.53
N GLY A 177 5.19 -21.76 -2.39
CA GLY A 177 4.79 -23.17 -2.33
C GLY A 177 3.45 -23.48 -3.01
N ARG A 178 2.58 -22.48 -3.22
CA ARG A 178 1.25 -22.66 -3.85
C ARG A 178 1.16 -22.31 -5.33
N PHE A 179 2.11 -21.55 -5.87
CA PHE A 179 1.99 -20.93 -7.21
C PHE A 179 3.22 -21.11 -8.13
N ALA A 180 4.28 -21.79 -7.69
CA ALA A 180 5.56 -21.87 -8.43
C ALA A 180 5.46 -22.48 -9.84
N LEU A 181 4.48 -23.35 -10.12
CA LEU A 181 4.29 -23.94 -11.46
C LEU A 181 3.60 -23.00 -12.47
N ARG A 182 2.88 -21.96 -12.00
CA ARG A 182 2.19 -20.98 -12.88
C ARG A 182 3.06 -19.75 -13.16
N ASP A 183 3.86 -19.32 -12.17
CA ASP A 183 4.76 -18.16 -12.27
C ASP A 183 5.99 -18.38 -13.18
N LEU A 184 6.35 -19.64 -13.46
CA LEU A 184 7.43 -19.96 -14.42
C LEU A 184 6.98 -19.83 -15.88
N ALA A 185 5.68 -19.98 -16.17
CA ALA A 185 5.10 -19.74 -17.49
C ALA A 185 4.90 -18.23 -17.77
N ASP A 186 4.72 -17.42 -16.73
CA ASP A 186 4.66 -15.95 -16.80
C ASP A 186 6.06 -15.30 -16.77
N HIS A 187 7.04 -15.94 -17.42
CA HIS A 187 8.28 -15.29 -17.86
C HIS A 187 8.04 -14.33 -19.03
N ASP A 188 6.92 -13.59 -18.97
CA ASP A 188 6.55 -12.61 -19.95
C ASP A 188 7.44 -11.37 -19.75
N ARG A 189 8.58 -11.46 -20.44
CA ARG A 189 9.21 -10.41 -21.23
C ARG A 189 9.43 -9.10 -20.48
N TRP A 190 10.71 -8.81 -20.29
CA TRP A 190 11.30 -7.46 -20.20
C TRP A 190 11.05 -6.59 -21.45
N GLY A 191 9.99 -6.87 -22.20
CA GLY A 191 9.65 -6.27 -23.47
C GLY A 191 8.85 -5.00 -23.25
N TRP A 192 9.24 -3.98 -23.98
CA TRP A 192 8.52 -2.74 -24.21
C TRP A 192 7.12 -2.92 -24.86
N SER A 193 6.54 -4.13 -24.79
CA SER A 193 5.29 -4.55 -25.42
C SER A 193 4.03 -4.21 -24.63
N ALA A 194 4.15 -3.69 -23.40
CA ALA A 194 3.03 -3.03 -22.71
C ALA A 194 2.74 -1.63 -23.30
N LYS A 195 2.78 -1.50 -24.63
CA LYS A 195 2.23 -0.32 -25.32
C LYS A 195 0.72 -0.33 -25.04
N PRO A 196 0.14 0.78 -24.59
CA PRO A 196 -1.30 0.84 -24.35
C PRO A 196 -2.02 0.58 -25.67
N GLY A 197 -2.83 -0.48 -25.74
CA GLY A 197 -3.98 -0.46 -26.63
C GLY A 197 -4.88 0.67 -26.14
N SER A 198 -5.22 1.60 -27.04
CA SER A 198 -6.11 2.77 -26.84
C SER A 198 -6.59 2.99 -25.40
N SER A 199 -5.76 3.62 -24.58
CA SER A 199 -6.13 3.96 -23.20
C SER A 199 -6.93 5.26 -23.19
N THR A 200 -8.08 5.27 -22.52
CA THR A 200 -8.92 6.47 -22.33
C THR A 200 -8.30 7.48 -21.38
N ILE A 201 -7.44 7.03 -20.45
CA ILE A 201 -6.82 7.87 -19.41
C ILE A 201 -5.32 7.56 -19.39
N ALA A 202 -4.52 8.49 -19.89
CA ALA A 202 -3.07 8.40 -19.91
C ALA A 202 -2.45 9.57 -19.16
N ALA A 203 -1.82 9.28 -18.02
CA ALA A 203 -1.13 10.27 -17.19
C ALA A 203 0.38 10.04 -17.19
N LYS A 204 1.13 11.12 -17.39
CA LYS A 204 2.57 11.10 -17.17
C LYS A 204 2.85 11.34 -15.69
N ILE A 205 3.48 10.36 -15.05
CA ILE A 205 4.03 10.53 -13.71
C ILE A 205 5.22 11.48 -13.83
N VAL A 206 5.21 12.56 -13.05
CA VAL A 206 6.26 13.59 -13.11
C VAL A 206 7.33 13.26 -12.09
N ARG A 207 8.57 13.28 -12.58
CA ARG A 207 9.76 13.41 -11.75
C ARG A 207 10.36 14.79 -12.00
N SER A 208 10.90 15.42 -10.98
CA SER A 208 11.65 16.66 -11.10
C SER A 208 12.88 16.39 -11.96
N THR A 209 12.80 16.89 -13.20
CA THR A 209 13.84 16.72 -14.20
C THR A 209 15.11 17.42 -13.71
N ASP A 210 14.95 18.56 -13.05
CA ASP A 210 16.05 19.39 -12.52
C ASP A 210 16.84 18.70 -11.41
N ARG A 211 16.19 18.14 -10.38
CA ARG A 211 16.91 17.44 -9.29
C ARG A 211 17.64 16.21 -9.81
N THR A 212 17.01 15.54 -10.76
CA THR A 212 17.53 14.33 -11.36
C THR A 212 18.73 14.62 -12.26
N LEU A 213 18.64 15.64 -13.12
CA LEU A 213 19.75 16.13 -13.94
C LEU A 213 20.87 16.68 -13.08
N ALA A 214 20.56 17.42 -12.01
CA ALA A 214 21.57 17.89 -11.06
C ALA A 214 22.32 16.74 -10.38
N ALA A 215 21.62 15.67 -9.98
CA ALA A 215 22.26 14.48 -9.40
C ALA A 215 23.14 13.74 -10.41
N VAL A 216 22.67 13.59 -11.66
CA VAL A 216 23.44 12.98 -12.75
C VAL A 216 24.67 13.84 -13.09
N ALA A 217 24.50 15.16 -13.21
CA ALA A 217 25.60 16.09 -13.46
C ALA A 217 26.63 16.07 -12.33
N ALA A 218 26.20 16.05 -11.07
CA ALA A 218 27.10 15.94 -9.92
C ALA A 218 27.90 14.62 -9.94
N LEU A 219 27.28 13.51 -10.35
CA LEU A 219 27.98 12.24 -10.52
C LEU A 219 29.00 12.29 -11.67
N PHE A 220 28.65 12.90 -12.80
CA PHE A 220 29.60 13.08 -13.91
C PHE A 220 30.79 13.96 -13.53
N VAL A 221 30.55 15.06 -12.81
CA VAL A 221 31.62 15.93 -12.28
C VAL A 221 32.54 15.13 -11.35
N LEU A 222 31.97 14.32 -10.45
CA LEU A 222 32.76 13.47 -9.55
C LEU A 222 33.59 12.42 -10.31
N ILE A 223 33.01 11.77 -11.32
CA ILE A 223 33.74 10.81 -12.18
C ILE A 223 34.89 11.52 -12.89
N ALA A 224 34.65 12.69 -13.47
CA ALA A 224 35.68 13.48 -14.14
C ALA A 224 36.79 13.88 -13.18
N SER A 225 36.47 14.32 -11.95
CA SER A 225 37.45 14.62 -10.91
C SER A 225 38.30 13.40 -10.53
N LEU A 226 37.71 12.21 -10.38
CA LEU A 226 38.45 10.98 -10.06
C LEU A 226 39.40 10.57 -11.20
N VAL A 227 38.96 10.72 -12.46
CA VAL A 227 39.80 10.43 -13.63
C VAL A 227 40.95 11.43 -13.74
N LEU A 228 40.68 12.73 -13.57
CA LEU A 228 41.71 13.77 -13.57
C LEU A 228 42.72 13.57 -12.44
N PHE A 229 42.25 13.17 -11.25
CA PHE A 229 43.13 12.83 -10.13
C PHE A 229 44.04 11.66 -10.48
N ALA A 230 43.51 10.57 -11.05
CA ALA A 230 44.31 9.42 -11.46
C ALA A 230 45.36 9.78 -12.53
N LEU A 231 45.00 10.63 -13.49
CA LEU A 231 45.93 11.12 -14.53
C LEU A 231 47.01 12.04 -13.94
N GLY A 232 46.64 12.96 -13.05
CA GLY A 232 47.59 13.83 -12.36
C GLY A 232 48.56 13.05 -11.49
N TRP A 233 48.05 12.05 -10.76
CA TRP A 233 48.85 11.12 -9.96
C TRP A 233 49.90 10.39 -10.81
N ALA A 234 49.48 9.82 -11.94
CA ALA A 234 50.38 9.11 -12.85
C ALA A 234 51.44 10.02 -13.49
N ALA A 235 51.14 11.31 -13.67
CA ALA A 235 52.09 12.26 -14.25
C ALA A 235 53.14 12.76 -13.24
N PHE A 236 52.79 12.82 -11.94
CA PHE A 236 53.69 13.35 -10.90
C PHE A 236 54.65 12.30 -10.33
N ASN A 237 54.29 11.03 -10.29
CA ASN A 237 55.13 9.98 -9.72
C ASN A 237 55.92 9.24 -10.80
N LYS A 238 57.23 9.50 -10.86
CA LYS A 238 58.17 8.83 -11.79
C LYS A 238 58.60 7.44 -11.31
N GLU A 239 58.58 7.20 -9.99
CA GLU A 239 58.88 5.93 -9.35
C GLU A 239 57.72 5.56 -8.41
N THR A 240 56.75 4.79 -8.92
CA THR A 240 55.59 4.37 -8.13
C THR A 240 55.90 3.16 -7.27
N THR A 241 55.74 3.28 -5.95
CA THR A 241 55.79 2.12 -5.06
C THR A 241 54.53 1.25 -5.22
N TRP A 242 54.58 -0.02 -4.82
CA TRP A 242 53.40 -0.91 -4.88
C TRP A 242 52.21 -0.36 -4.07
N ALA A 243 52.48 0.31 -2.93
CA ALA A 243 51.44 0.94 -2.13
C ALA A 243 50.76 2.09 -2.88
N GLU A 244 51.52 2.91 -3.60
CA GLU A 244 51.00 4.00 -4.44
C GLU A 244 50.20 3.48 -5.64
N VAL A 245 50.60 2.36 -6.23
CA VAL A 245 49.83 1.69 -7.29
C VAL A 245 48.49 1.21 -6.75
N VAL A 246 48.47 0.57 -5.57
CA VAL A 246 47.23 0.09 -4.93
C VAL A 246 46.33 1.27 -4.55
N ALA A 247 46.89 2.33 -3.99
CA ALA A 247 46.14 3.54 -3.63
C ALA A 247 45.58 4.24 -4.87
N GLY A 248 46.39 4.39 -5.92
CA GLY A 248 45.99 4.95 -7.21
C GLY A 248 44.91 4.13 -7.92
N ALA A 249 44.91 2.80 -7.76
CA ALA A 249 43.91 1.91 -8.36
C ALA A 249 42.50 2.07 -7.78
N TRP A 250 42.34 2.66 -6.58
CA TRP A 250 41.01 2.94 -6.03
C TRP A 250 40.25 3.97 -6.85
N ALA A 251 40.92 4.99 -7.39
CA ALA A 251 40.29 6.04 -8.19
C ALA A 251 39.58 5.49 -9.45
N PRO A 252 40.20 4.68 -10.34
CA PRO A 252 39.53 4.10 -11.49
C PRO A 252 38.46 3.08 -11.08
N VAL A 253 38.68 2.28 -10.02
CA VAL A 253 37.65 1.34 -9.52
C VAL A 253 36.39 2.11 -9.06
N LEU A 254 36.56 3.18 -8.28
CA LEU A 254 35.47 4.05 -7.85
C LEU A 254 34.79 4.72 -9.06
N ALA A 255 35.57 5.20 -10.03
CA ALA A 255 35.04 5.80 -11.25
C ALA A 255 34.18 4.81 -12.06
N ILE A 256 34.60 3.55 -12.21
CA ILE A 256 33.83 2.49 -12.88
C ILE A 256 32.52 2.21 -12.14
N VAL A 257 32.57 2.09 -10.81
CA VAL A 257 31.37 1.88 -9.99
C VAL A 257 30.40 3.05 -10.13
N LEU A 258 30.91 4.28 -10.03
CA LEU A 258 30.11 5.50 -10.18
C LEU A 258 29.55 5.64 -11.60
N LEU A 259 30.30 5.26 -12.63
CA LEU A 259 29.83 5.24 -14.02
C LEU A 259 28.68 4.24 -14.19
N GLY A 260 28.80 3.04 -13.61
CA GLY A 260 27.73 2.05 -13.56
C GLY A 260 26.47 2.59 -12.87
N VAL A 261 26.63 3.25 -11.72
CA VAL A 261 25.52 3.92 -11.01
C VAL A 261 24.92 5.02 -11.87
N THR A 262 25.74 5.86 -12.50
CA THR A 262 25.31 7.00 -13.32
C THR A 262 24.55 6.54 -14.56
N PHE A 263 25.03 5.49 -15.24
CA PHE A 263 24.35 4.91 -16.39
C PHE A 263 23.00 4.30 -15.99
N GLN A 264 22.95 3.61 -14.85
CA GLN A 264 21.69 3.11 -14.31
C GLN A 264 20.73 4.26 -13.96
N MET A 265 21.21 5.31 -13.29
CA MET A 265 20.44 6.53 -13.02
C MET A 265 19.89 7.10 -14.34
N LEU A 266 20.75 7.33 -15.33
CA LEU A 266 20.37 7.90 -16.62
C LEU A 266 19.31 7.04 -17.32
N ARG A 267 19.51 5.72 -17.42
CA ARG A 267 18.53 4.78 -18.01
C ARG A 267 17.18 4.85 -17.30
N LEU A 268 17.18 4.95 -15.97
CA LEU A 268 15.98 4.99 -15.15
C LEU A 268 15.26 6.34 -15.22
N VAL A 269 15.98 7.40 -15.54
CA VAL A 269 15.47 8.77 -15.70
C VAL A 269 14.87 8.97 -17.09
N LEU A 270 15.53 8.40 -18.10
CA LEU A 270 15.01 8.34 -19.47
C LEU A 270 13.76 7.45 -19.55
N GLY A 271 13.67 6.42 -18.71
CA GLY A 271 12.46 5.61 -18.49
C GLY A 271 11.36 6.43 -17.80
N ARG A 272 10.54 7.15 -18.59
CA ARG A 272 9.45 7.97 -18.06
C ARG A 272 8.39 7.09 -17.40
N PRO A 273 8.14 7.21 -16.08
CA PRO A 273 7.05 6.49 -15.43
C PRO A 273 5.71 6.92 -16.03
N ARG A 274 4.81 5.94 -16.17
CA ARG A 274 3.51 6.13 -16.82
C ARG A 274 2.42 5.50 -15.97
N LEU A 275 1.30 6.17 -15.92
CA LEU A 275 0.05 5.67 -15.37
C LEU A 275 -0.98 5.70 -16.48
N TRP A 276 -1.68 4.59 -16.69
CA TRP A 276 -2.76 4.53 -17.65
C TRP A 276 -3.81 3.52 -17.24
N VAL A 277 -5.02 3.68 -17.79
CA VAL A 277 -6.12 2.74 -17.61
C VAL A 277 -6.17 1.78 -18.80
N SER A 278 -6.34 0.48 -18.52
CA SER A 278 -6.46 -0.58 -19.53
C SER A 278 -7.67 -1.45 -19.19
N GLY A 279 -8.82 -1.17 -19.82
CA GLY A 279 -10.08 -1.85 -19.52
C GLY A 279 -10.51 -1.61 -18.07
N ASN A 280 -10.54 -2.67 -17.26
CA ASN A 280 -10.95 -2.63 -15.85
C ASN A 280 -9.75 -2.58 -14.86
N GLU A 281 -8.55 -2.25 -15.33
CA GLU A 281 -7.35 -2.17 -14.51
C GLU A 281 -6.66 -0.81 -14.65
N LEU A 282 -6.20 -0.27 -13.52
CA LEU A 282 -5.22 0.80 -13.48
C LEU A 282 -3.82 0.20 -13.57
N VAL A 283 -3.06 0.59 -14.59
CA VAL A 283 -1.69 0.13 -14.80
C VAL A 283 -0.71 1.24 -14.44
N ILE A 284 0.15 0.96 -13.46
CA ILE A 284 1.23 1.85 -13.03
C ILE A 284 2.56 1.20 -13.40
N TRP A 285 3.31 1.86 -14.28
CA TRP A 285 4.66 1.44 -14.64
C TRP A 285 5.67 2.45 -14.15
N ASP A 286 6.54 1.98 -13.25
CA ASP A 286 7.71 2.70 -12.79
C ASP A 286 8.90 1.73 -12.77
N GLY A 287 9.78 1.81 -13.77
CA GLY A 287 10.96 0.94 -13.87
C GLY A 287 12.02 1.14 -12.77
N LEU A 288 11.88 2.20 -11.96
CA LEU A 288 12.73 2.46 -10.81
C LEU A 288 12.29 1.65 -9.59
N LEU A 289 11.02 1.81 -9.22
CA LEU A 289 10.46 1.28 -7.97
C LEU A 289 9.86 -0.11 -8.14
N LEU A 290 9.36 -0.43 -9.33
CA LEU A 290 8.64 -1.66 -9.64
C LEU A 290 9.42 -2.50 -10.64
N TRP A 291 9.53 -3.80 -10.41
CA TRP A 291 10.19 -4.71 -11.37
C TRP A 291 9.25 -5.20 -12.47
N LYS A 292 7.93 -5.11 -12.25
CA LYS A 292 6.88 -5.33 -13.25
C LYS A 292 5.83 -4.22 -13.15
N ALA A 293 5.03 -4.03 -14.20
CA ALA A 293 3.89 -3.12 -14.14
C ALA A 293 2.96 -3.54 -12.98
N LEU A 294 2.58 -2.58 -12.16
CA LEU A 294 1.56 -2.78 -11.13
C LEU A 294 0.20 -2.64 -11.80
N ARG A 295 -0.59 -3.70 -11.76
CA ARG A 295 -1.98 -3.72 -12.23
C ARG A 295 -2.87 -3.74 -11.00
N ILE A 296 -3.77 -2.77 -10.90
CA ILE A 296 -4.73 -2.66 -9.80
C ILE A 296 -6.12 -2.76 -10.43
N PRO A 297 -6.88 -3.82 -10.14
CA PRO A 297 -8.27 -3.91 -10.57
C PRO A 297 -9.06 -2.70 -10.08
N ARG A 298 -9.94 -2.19 -10.92
CA ARG A 298 -10.83 -1.08 -10.59
C ARG A 298 -11.61 -1.33 -9.29
N SER A 299 -12.07 -2.56 -9.09
CA SER A 299 -12.80 -3.00 -7.89
C SER A 299 -11.98 -2.90 -6.59
N GLU A 300 -10.65 -2.90 -6.67
CA GLU A 300 -9.77 -2.75 -5.51
C GLU A 300 -9.50 -1.28 -5.16
N ILE A 301 -9.79 -0.34 -6.06
CA ILE A 301 -9.59 1.09 -5.82
C ILE A 301 -10.82 1.63 -5.07
N ALA A 302 -10.59 2.14 -3.86
CA ALA A 302 -11.64 2.66 -2.98
C ALA A 302 -11.96 4.13 -3.27
N ALA A 303 -10.94 4.95 -3.55
CA ALA A 303 -11.09 6.38 -3.80
C ALA A 303 -9.81 6.99 -4.38
N VAL A 304 -9.97 8.08 -5.13
CA VAL A 304 -8.88 8.93 -5.62
C VAL A 304 -8.95 10.27 -4.89
N HIS A 305 -7.81 10.75 -4.40
CA HIS A 305 -7.70 12.05 -3.73
C HIS A 305 -6.64 12.88 -4.43
N TYR A 306 -6.85 14.19 -4.56
CA TYR A 306 -5.87 15.12 -5.09
C TYR A 306 -5.75 16.36 -4.19
N GLY A 307 -4.58 17.00 -4.16
CA GLY A 307 -4.35 18.21 -3.36
C GLY A 307 -3.77 17.96 -1.95
N ASP A 308 -3.84 18.99 -1.11
CA ASP A 308 -3.10 19.11 0.17
C ASP A 308 -3.60 18.17 1.28
N GLU A 309 -4.81 17.63 1.14
CA GLU A 309 -5.35 16.58 2.03
C GLU A 309 -4.46 15.32 2.05
N SER A 310 -3.75 15.05 0.94
CA SER A 310 -2.80 13.94 0.85
C SER A 310 -1.55 14.14 1.71
N GLN A 311 -1.21 15.38 2.08
CA GLN A 311 -0.07 15.69 2.95
C GLN A 311 -0.42 15.63 4.44
N ARG A 312 -1.65 15.98 4.84
CA ARG A 312 -2.03 16.01 6.28
C ARG A 312 -2.17 14.61 6.92
N ARG A 313 -2.41 13.56 6.14
CA ARG A 313 -2.50 12.16 6.62
C ARG A 313 -1.17 11.39 6.63
N GLN A 314 -0.03 12.09 6.52
CA GLN A 314 1.30 11.49 6.33
C GLN A 314 1.82 10.58 7.47
N VAL A 315 1.07 10.37 8.55
CA VAL A 315 1.52 9.63 9.76
C VAL A 315 1.01 8.17 9.81
N GLU A 316 0.15 7.74 8.89
CA GLU A 316 -0.40 6.37 8.94
C GLU A 316 0.55 5.27 8.43
N GLU A 317 0.62 4.17 9.17
CA GLU A 317 1.19 2.91 8.69
C GLU A 317 0.46 2.45 7.41
N ASN A 318 1.20 1.96 6.41
CA ASN A 318 0.70 1.39 5.13
C ASN A 318 0.48 2.37 3.94
N VAL A 319 1.22 3.48 3.93
CA VAL A 319 1.31 4.38 2.76
C VAL A 319 2.55 4.09 1.92
N ALA A 320 2.36 3.72 0.65
CA ALA A 320 3.45 3.62 -0.32
C ALA A 320 3.61 4.92 -1.11
N ARG A 321 4.81 5.51 -1.05
CA ARG A 321 5.18 6.67 -1.86
C ARG A 321 5.89 6.19 -3.11
N LEU A 322 5.25 6.32 -4.27
CA LEU A 322 5.82 5.94 -5.56
C LEU A 322 6.62 7.09 -6.19
N THR A 323 7.42 7.79 -5.37
CA THR A 323 8.44 8.74 -5.86
C THR A 323 9.69 8.65 -4.99
N PRO A 324 10.90 8.67 -5.58
CA PRO A 324 12.14 8.63 -4.81
C PRO A 324 12.58 10.01 -4.26
N PHE A 325 12.06 11.12 -4.79
CA PHE A 325 12.67 12.46 -4.64
C PHE A 325 11.95 13.45 -3.72
N ARG A 326 11.03 12.99 -2.86
CA ARG A 326 10.25 13.85 -1.94
C ARG A 326 9.62 15.03 -2.66
N GLU A 327 9.06 14.71 -3.80
CA GLU A 327 8.29 15.68 -4.53
C GLU A 327 6.91 15.78 -3.90
N ASP A 328 6.28 16.94 -4.02
CA ASP A 328 4.92 17.12 -3.55
C ASP A 328 4.03 16.13 -4.33
N LEU A 329 3.62 15.08 -3.62
CA LEU A 329 2.70 14.07 -4.11
C LEU A 329 1.35 14.77 -4.22
N ASN A 330 0.76 14.71 -5.39
CA ASN A 330 -0.44 15.48 -5.71
C ASN A 330 -1.64 14.60 -6.09
N LEU A 331 -1.46 13.28 -6.05
CA LEU A 331 -2.49 12.28 -6.30
C LEU A 331 -2.28 11.08 -5.35
N ALA A 332 -3.32 10.70 -4.61
CA ALA A 332 -3.32 9.57 -3.70
C ALA A 332 -4.45 8.61 -4.02
N LEU A 333 -4.12 7.34 -4.23
CA LEU A 333 -5.07 6.26 -4.50
C LEU A 333 -5.26 5.46 -3.21
N ARG A 334 -6.50 5.31 -2.76
CA ARG A 334 -6.86 4.43 -1.65
C ARG A 334 -7.27 3.08 -2.21
N VAL A 335 -6.77 2.00 -1.63
CA VAL A 335 -7.02 0.61 -2.02
C VAL A 335 -7.78 -0.10 -0.90
N ARG A 336 -8.78 -0.94 -1.24
CA ARG A 336 -9.71 -1.57 -0.30
C ARG A 336 -9.02 -2.54 0.67
N ASP A 337 -8.41 -3.60 0.13
CA ASP A 337 -7.84 -4.70 0.94
C ASP A 337 -6.32 -4.60 1.14
N GLY A 338 -5.73 -3.51 0.64
CA GLY A 338 -4.29 -3.30 0.59
C GLY A 338 -3.61 -4.19 -0.45
N ILE A 339 -2.66 -3.63 -1.19
CA ILE A 339 -1.98 -4.36 -2.27
C ILE A 339 -0.50 -4.59 -1.95
N SER A 340 0.01 -5.75 -2.36
CA SER A 340 1.44 -6.01 -2.35
C SER A 340 2.06 -5.44 -3.61
N LEU A 341 2.97 -4.47 -3.46
CA LEU A 341 3.67 -3.90 -4.59
C LEU A 341 4.70 -4.89 -5.17
N PRO A 342 4.84 -4.98 -6.50
CA PRO A 342 5.95 -5.67 -7.15
C PRO A 342 7.22 -4.82 -7.03
N ALA A 343 7.62 -4.51 -5.80
CA ALA A 343 8.79 -3.71 -5.51
C ALA A 343 10.05 -4.42 -6.00
N ARG A 344 10.91 -3.68 -6.71
CA ARG A 344 12.18 -4.21 -7.22
C ARG A 344 13.08 -4.61 -6.06
N ARG A 345 13.72 -5.77 -6.14
CA ARG A 345 14.72 -6.15 -5.13
C ARG A 345 15.84 -5.12 -5.15
N LEU A 346 16.22 -4.63 -3.98
CA LEU A 346 17.42 -3.83 -3.78
C LEU A 346 18.65 -4.70 -4.04
N ARG A 347 19.00 -4.90 -5.31
CA ARG A 347 20.26 -5.52 -5.75
C ARG A 347 20.95 -4.56 -6.71
N TRP A 348 22.28 -4.44 -6.53
CA TRP A 348 23.28 -3.78 -7.38
C TRP A 348 22.79 -2.54 -8.15
N GLY A 349 23.00 -1.37 -7.52
CA GLY A 349 22.76 -0.03 -8.07
C GLY A 349 21.47 0.67 -7.61
N ASN A 350 20.41 -0.08 -7.27
CA ASN A 350 19.19 0.50 -6.70
C ASN A 350 19.32 0.98 -5.23
N TRP A 351 20.40 0.61 -4.54
CA TRP A 351 20.69 1.04 -3.15
C TRP A 351 20.93 2.55 -3.06
N PHE A 352 21.46 3.17 -4.11
CA PHE A 352 21.69 4.61 -4.16
C PHE A 352 20.40 5.41 -4.01
N TRP A 353 19.27 4.87 -4.49
CA TRP A 353 17.95 5.47 -4.33
C TRP A 353 17.42 5.39 -2.91
N VAL A 354 17.66 4.27 -2.25
CA VAL A 354 17.34 4.10 -0.83
C VAL A 354 18.11 5.14 -0.02
N MET A 355 19.39 5.31 -0.32
CA MET A 355 20.28 6.29 0.31
C MET A 355 19.82 7.74 0.09
N LEU A 356 19.38 8.09 -1.12
CA LEU A 356 18.81 9.40 -1.42
C LEU A 356 17.44 9.61 -0.75
N ALA A 357 16.61 8.56 -0.65
CA ALA A 357 15.26 8.64 -0.09
C ALA A 357 15.25 8.66 1.46
N LEU A 358 16.25 8.03 2.09
CA LEU A 358 16.37 7.73 3.54
C LEU A 358 16.43 8.93 4.50
N ARG A 359 16.55 10.18 4.03
CA ARG A 359 16.78 11.38 4.89
C ARG A 359 15.61 11.73 5.85
N GLY A 360 15.29 10.95 6.88
CA GLY A 360 14.18 11.26 7.80
C GLY A 360 12.80 10.81 7.34
N LEU A 361 12.75 9.78 6.48
CA LEU A 361 11.59 8.90 6.42
C LEU A 361 11.96 7.64 7.20
N ASP A 362 11.03 7.04 7.92
CA ASP A 362 11.21 5.66 8.35
C ASP A 362 11.27 4.79 7.07
N PRO A 363 12.44 4.23 6.69
CA PRO A 363 12.58 3.44 5.46
C PRO A 363 11.63 2.26 5.41
N ARG A 364 11.15 1.83 6.58
CA ARG A 364 10.15 0.77 6.67
C ARG A 364 8.82 1.27 6.13
N ALA A 365 8.37 2.46 6.53
CA ALA A 365 7.00 2.92 6.33
C ALA A 365 6.68 3.37 4.89
N ALA A 366 7.59 4.07 4.21
CA ALA A 366 7.25 4.83 3.00
C ALA A 366 7.69 4.19 1.67
N MET A 367 8.70 3.32 1.69
CA MET A 367 9.28 2.77 0.46
C MET A 367 8.57 1.47 0.06
N PRO A 368 8.31 1.23 -1.25
CA PRO A 368 7.73 -0.04 -1.70
C PRO A 368 8.61 -1.22 -1.27
N GLN A 369 8.06 -2.11 -0.44
CA GLN A 369 8.72 -3.35 -0.05
C GLN A 369 7.90 -4.54 -0.54
N ARG A 370 8.59 -5.54 -1.10
CA ARG A 370 7.92 -6.73 -1.65
C ARG A 370 7.27 -7.52 -0.51
N GLY A 371 5.97 -7.80 -0.63
CA GLY A 371 5.18 -8.54 0.37
C GLY A 371 4.65 -7.68 1.52
N ARG A 372 4.91 -6.37 1.52
CA ARG A 372 4.19 -5.44 2.41
C ARG A 372 2.91 -4.98 1.70
N LEU A 373 1.80 -5.00 2.44
CA LEU A 373 0.51 -4.51 1.95
C LEU A 373 0.43 -3.00 2.16
N PHE A 374 -0.04 -2.29 1.14
CA PHE A 374 -0.22 -0.85 1.17
C PHE A 374 -1.67 -0.50 0.86
N ARG A 375 -2.29 0.31 1.72
CA ARG A 375 -3.66 0.81 1.53
C ARG A 375 -3.72 2.13 0.77
N TRP A 376 -2.60 2.85 0.74
CA TRP A 376 -2.49 4.13 0.06
C TRP A 376 -1.30 4.14 -0.89
N LEU A 377 -1.52 4.64 -2.10
CA LEU A 377 -0.49 4.83 -3.12
C LEU A 377 -0.43 6.31 -3.47
N CYS A 378 0.65 6.97 -3.07
CA CYS A 378 0.82 8.39 -3.35
C CYS A 378 1.80 8.57 -4.52
N ILE A 379 1.35 9.25 -5.56
CA ILE A 379 2.05 9.50 -6.83
C ILE A 379 2.03 10.99 -7.19
N ARG A 380 3.01 11.40 -7.99
CA ARG A 380 3.04 12.73 -8.61
C ARG A 380 2.70 12.64 -10.09
N VAL A 381 1.65 13.33 -10.51
CA VAL A 381 1.22 13.40 -11.92
C VAL A 381 1.25 14.85 -12.42
N LYS A 382 1.41 15.04 -13.74
CA LYS A 382 1.56 16.40 -14.33
C LYS A 382 0.31 17.25 -14.14
N ASP A 383 -0.86 16.64 -14.27
CA ASP A 383 -2.16 17.30 -14.18
C ASP A 383 -3.03 16.53 -13.17
N PRO A 384 -2.82 16.74 -11.85
CA PRO A 384 -3.47 15.94 -10.82
C PRO A 384 -4.98 16.11 -10.80
N ARG A 385 -5.49 17.31 -11.13
CA ARG A 385 -6.93 17.58 -11.15
C ARG A 385 -7.59 16.84 -12.30
N ARG A 386 -7.05 16.96 -13.51
CA ARG A 386 -7.58 16.25 -14.68
C ARG A 386 -7.49 14.74 -14.49
N VAL A 387 -6.35 14.23 -14.04
CA VAL A 387 -6.14 12.79 -13.85
C VAL A 387 -7.02 12.24 -12.74
N ALA A 388 -7.20 12.98 -11.63
CA ALA A 388 -8.12 12.57 -10.57
C ALA A 388 -9.57 12.57 -11.08
N ALA A 389 -10.01 13.62 -11.77
CA ALA A 389 -11.35 13.70 -12.33
C ALA A 389 -11.62 12.62 -13.40
N GLU A 390 -10.65 12.33 -14.27
CA GLU A 390 -10.73 11.24 -15.24
C GLU A 390 -10.75 9.88 -14.55
N LEU A 391 -9.91 9.64 -13.53
CA LEU A 391 -9.92 8.39 -12.76
C LEU A 391 -11.19 8.23 -11.94
N ASP A 392 -11.72 9.30 -11.34
CA ASP A 392 -12.99 9.29 -10.62
C ASP A 392 -14.16 9.03 -11.58
N ARG A 393 -14.13 9.65 -12.77
CA ARG A 393 -15.11 9.36 -13.83
C ARG A 393 -14.99 7.92 -14.28
N TRP A 394 -13.78 7.42 -14.55
CA TRP A 394 -13.56 6.02 -14.88
C TRP A 394 -14.01 5.11 -13.75
N LEU A 395 -13.80 5.46 -12.47
CA LEU A 395 -14.30 4.71 -11.32
C LEU A 395 -15.82 4.78 -11.16
N ALA A 396 -16.48 5.79 -11.72
CA ALA A 396 -17.94 5.93 -11.80
C ALA A 396 -18.55 5.25 -13.05
N GLU A 397 -17.86 5.20 -14.20
CA GLU A 397 -18.30 4.72 -15.54
C GLU A 397 -18.60 3.20 -15.64
N GLY A 398 -18.73 2.51 -14.52
CA GLY A 398 -18.80 1.05 -14.41
C GLY A 398 -19.42 0.62 -13.09
N GLU A 399 -20.21 1.52 -12.52
CA GLU A 399 -21.46 1.13 -11.88
C GLU A 399 -22.61 1.00 -12.90
N ALA A 400 -22.37 1.23 -14.19
CA ALA A 400 -23.12 0.47 -15.18
C ALA A 400 -22.61 -0.97 -15.08
N PRO A 401 -23.40 -1.95 -14.61
CA PRO A 401 -23.02 -3.34 -14.76
C PRO A 401 -22.63 -3.55 -16.23
N PRO A 402 -21.67 -4.44 -16.56
CA PRO A 402 -21.50 -4.84 -17.95
C PRO A 402 -22.91 -5.13 -18.49
N PRO A 403 -23.26 -4.69 -19.72
CA PRO A 403 -24.57 -5.02 -20.28
C PRO A 403 -24.72 -6.50 -20.02
N ARG A 404 -25.65 -6.85 -19.12
CA ARG A 404 -25.86 -8.24 -18.77
C ARG A 404 -26.32 -8.77 -20.11
N THR A 405 -25.41 -9.43 -20.84
CA THR A 405 -25.80 -10.38 -21.86
C THR A 405 -26.93 -11.13 -21.19
N PRO A 406 -28.16 -11.09 -21.73
CA PRO A 406 -29.27 -11.79 -21.13
C PRO A 406 -28.71 -13.16 -20.82
N VAL A 407 -28.53 -13.44 -19.53
CA VAL A 407 -28.11 -14.76 -19.13
C VAL A 407 -29.32 -15.53 -19.55
N GLU A 408 -29.21 -16.22 -20.70
CA GLU A 408 -30.16 -17.26 -21.05
C GLU A 408 -30.37 -18.01 -19.74
N PRO A 409 -31.59 -17.99 -19.18
CA PRO A 409 -31.83 -18.65 -17.91
C PRO A 409 -31.32 -20.07 -18.11
N ALA A 410 -30.21 -20.38 -17.42
CA ALA A 410 -29.69 -21.74 -17.43
C ALA A 410 -30.90 -22.62 -17.10
N PRO A 411 -31.19 -23.66 -17.89
CA PRO A 411 -32.36 -24.50 -17.67
C PRO A 411 -32.10 -25.37 -16.43
N ASP A 412 -32.13 -24.75 -15.25
CA ASP A 412 -31.74 -25.36 -14.00
C ASP A 412 -32.86 -25.19 -12.97
N GLY A 413 -33.67 -26.25 -12.90
CA GLY A 413 -34.59 -26.46 -11.80
C GLY A 413 -35.72 -27.39 -12.20
N THR A 414 -35.47 -28.71 -12.24
CA THR A 414 -36.58 -29.67 -12.21
C THR A 414 -37.41 -29.36 -10.97
N VAL A 415 -38.67 -28.97 -11.14
CA VAL A 415 -39.60 -28.74 -10.02
C VAL A 415 -39.69 -30.04 -9.23
N ARG A 416 -39.38 -29.98 -7.94
CA ARG A 416 -39.42 -31.15 -7.05
C ARG A 416 -40.48 -30.93 -5.98
N THR A 417 -41.50 -31.78 -6.00
CA THR A 417 -42.57 -31.76 -5.00
C THR A 417 -42.37 -32.91 -4.03
N HIS A 418 -42.39 -32.59 -2.75
CA HIS A 418 -42.30 -33.53 -1.64
C HIS A 418 -43.62 -33.50 -0.88
N ARG A 419 -44.13 -34.68 -0.53
CA ARG A 419 -45.36 -34.84 0.27
C ARG A 419 -45.06 -35.69 1.49
N GLY A 420 -45.70 -35.39 2.62
CA GLY A 420 -45.54 -36.18 3.83
C GLY A 420 -46.56 -35.84 4.91
N THR A 421 -46.44 -36.52 6.03
CA THR A 421 -47.16 -36.27 7.29
C THR A 421 -46.15 -36.28 8.43
N GLY A 422 -46.46 -35.61 9.54
CA GLY A 422 -45.56 -35.59 10.68
C GLY A 422 -44.24 -34.88 10.38
N ARG A 423 -43.15 -35.41 10.93
CA ARG A 423 -41.80 -34.87 10.76
C ARG A 423 -41.05 -35.59 9.64
N MET A 424 -40.58 -34.85 8.65
CA MET A 424 -39.76 -35.37 7.56
C MET A 424 -38.56 -34.47 7.28
N ARG A 425 -37.50 -35.06 6.73
CA ARG A 425 -36.30 -34.34 6.30
C ARG A 425 -36.16 -34.47 4.79
N ILE A 426 -36.19 -33.35 4.10
CA ILE A 426 -36.02 -33.26 2.66
C ILE A 426 -34.56 -32.90 2.38
N LYS A 427 -33.88 -33.80 1.65
CA LYS A 427 -32.50 -33.55 1.21
C LYS A 427 -32.51 -32.82 -0.11
N ILE A 428 -32.09 -31.56 -0.10
CA ILE A 428 -31.97 -30.75 -1.31
C ILE A 428 -30.57 -31.02 -1.89
N LYS A 429 -30.50 -31.95 -2.87
CA LYS A 429 -29.27 -32.34 -3.57
C LYS A 429 -29.07 -31.52 -4.85
N GLY A 430 -27.86 -31.00 -5.05
CA GLY A 430 -27.39 -30.35 -6.27
C GLY A 430 -26.42 -29.20 -5.97
N GLN A 431 -25.46 -28.92 -6.86
CA GLN A 431 -24.85 -27.60 -6.89
C GLN A 431 -25.92 -26.64 -7.38
N LEU A 432 -26.72 -26.11 -6.47
CA LEU A 432 -27.48 -24.90 -6.76
C LEU A 432 -26.60 -23.77 -6.23
N PRO A 433 -25.75 -23.14 -7.07
CA PRO A 433 -25.01 -21.95 -6.67
C PRO A 433 -25.94 -20.77 -6.32
N ARG A 434 -27.26 -20.93 -6.48
CA ARG A 434 -28.29 -19.91 -6.36
C ARG A 434 -29.37 -20.33 -5.36
N PRO A 435 -29.95 -19.39 -4.59
CA PRO A 435 -31.11 -19.67 -3.73
C PRO A 435 -32.30 -20.24 -4.52
N VAL A 436 -33.25 -20.89 -3.85
CA VAL A 436 -34.43 -21.51 -4.49
C VAL A 436 -35.71 -21.07 -3.81
N LEU A 437 -36.84 -21.16 -4.53
CA LEU A 437 -38.17 -21.01 -3.94
C LEU A 437 -38.63 -22.31 -3.31
N ALA A 438 -39.22 -22.22 -2.12
CA ALA A 438 -39.97 -23.28 -1.48
C ALA A 438 -41.39 -22.82 -1.19
N GLU A 439 -42.35 -23.47 -1.82
CA GLU A 439 -43.78 -23.29 -1.61
C GLU A 439 -44.27 -24.37 -0.63
N PHE A 440 -44.90 -23.94 0.46
CA PHE A 440 -45.39 -24.80 1.53
C PHE A 440 -46.92 -24.77 1.57
N THR A 441 -47.53 -25.94 1.50
CA THR A 441 -48.97 -26.13 1.67
C THR A 441 -49.20 -27.08 2.84
N ASN A 442 -50.01 -26.66 3.81
CA ASN A 442 -50.44 -27.49 4.93
C ASN A 442 -51.90 -27.88 4.72
N GLU A 443 -52.15 -29.17 4.49
CA GLU A 443 -53.45 -29.73 4.13
C GLU A 443 -54.15 -30.41 5.33
N GLY A 444 -53.48 -30.52 6.48
CA GLY A 444 -54.06 -31.14 7.67
C GLY A 444 -54.05 -30.23 8.91
N PRO A 445 -54.61 -30.72 10.03
CA PRO A 445 -54.76 -29.94 11.25
C PRO A 445 -53.39 -29.56 11.83
N GLY A 446 -53.35 -28.46 12.60
CA GLY A 446 -52.16 -28.00 13.31
C GLY A 446 -51.25 -27.06 12.50
N ARG A 447 -50.10 -26.69 13.09
CA ARG A 447 -49.17 -25.70 12.53
C ARG A 447 -47.97 -26.40 11.87
N LEU A 448 -47.79 -26.17 10.57
CA LEU A 448 -46.58 -26.57 9.85
C LEU A 448 -45.41 -25.68 10.28
N ARG A 449 -44.28 -26.29 10.64
CA ARG A 449 -43.01 -25.61 10.92
C ARG A 449 -41.92 -26.20 10.04
N ALA A 450 -41.07 -25.33 9.48
CA ALA A 450 -39.90 -25.79 8.75
C ALA A 450 -38.62 -25.07 9.16
N TRP A 451 -37.51 -25.82 9.16
CA TRP A 451 -36.17 -25.34 9.50
C TRP A 451 -35.16 -25.74 8.43
N LEU A 452 -34.32 -24.79 8.03
CA LEU A 452 -33.20 -25.02 7.14
C LEU A 452 -31.94 -25.39 7.94
N ARG A 453 -31.26 -26.46 7.54
CA ARG A 453 -30.11 -27.03 8.26
C ARG A 453 -28.92 -27.25 7.33
N ARG A 454 -27.72 -26.97 7.86
CA ARG A 454 -26.44 -27.19 7.18
C ARG A 454 -26.07 -28.67 7.10
N THR A 455 -26.28 -29.37 8.21
CA THR A 455 -25.98 -30.79 8.37
C THR A 455 -27.26 -31.55 8.67
N GLU A 456 -27.19 -32.87 8.51
CA GLU A 456 -28.30 -33.76 8.82
C GLU A 456 -28.70 -33.70 10.32
N PHE A 457 -27.71 -33.42 11.17
CA PHE A 457 -27.82 -33.28 12.61
C PHE A 457 -27.44 -31.86 13.02
N GLY A 458 -28.26 -31.19 13.84
CA GLY A 458 -28.00 -29.82 14.31
C GLY A 458 -29.28 -28.98 14.47
N GLN A 459 -29.15 -27.86 15.19
CA GLN A 459 -30.18 -26.81 15.20
C GLN A 459 -30.28 -26.16 13.82
N GLY A 460 -31.50 -25.90 13.37
CA GLY A 460 -31.77 -25.28 12.06
C GLY A 460 -32.35 -23.88 12.22
N THR A 461 -32.12 -23.03 11.22
CA THR A 461 -32.72 -21.70 11.14
C THR A 461 -34.20 -21.86 10.78
N PRO A 462 -35.14 -21.34 11.58
CA PRO A 462 -36.56 -21.41 11.24
C PRO A 462 -36.83 -20.61 9.96
N VAL A 463 -37.42 -21.26 8.96
CA VAL A 463 -37.78 -20.61 7.68
C VAL A 463 -39.26 -20.24 7.65
N ILE A 464 -40.14 -21.10 8.14
CA ILE A 464 -41.58 -20.88 8.03
C ILE A 464 -42.38 -21.51 9.18
N ALA A 465 -43.54 -20.92 9.47
CA ALA A 465 -44.51 -21.45 10.41
C ALA A 465 -45.95 -21.07 9.99
N CYS A 466 -46.70 -22.00 9.39
CA CYS A 466 -48.02 -21.77 8.76
C CYS A 466 -49.14 -22.59 9.42
N GLY A 467 -50.37 -22.07 9.42
CA GLY A 467 -51.54 -22.73 10.00
C GLY A 467 -52.26 -23.68 9.02
N PRO A 468 -53.37 -24.31 9.46
CA PRO A 468 -54.15 -25.25 8.64
C PRO A 468 -55.10 -24.58 7.64
N GLU A 469 -55.31 -23.26 7.70
CA GLU A 469 -56.18 -22.48 6.79
C GLU A 469 -55.46 -21.36 6.04
N THR A 470 -54.13 -21.30 6.14
CA THR A 470 -53.33 -20.27 5.47
C THR A 470 -53.09 -20.63 4.01
N SER A 471 -53.18 -19.63 3.12
CA SER A 471 -52.74 -19.75 1.72
C SER A 471 -51.32 -20.34 1.59
N PRO A 472 -50.99 -20.97 0.45
CA PRO A 472 -49.65 -21.51 0.21
C PRO A 472 -48.60 -20.45 0.50
N ALA A 473 -47.67 -20.78 1.38
CA ALA A 473 -46.67 -19.84 1.84
C ALA A 473 -45.38 -20.06 1.08
N THR A 474 -44.86 -19.02 0.45
CA THR A 474 -43.67 -19.11 -0.41
C THR A 474 -42.51 -18.36 0.23
N ILE A 475 -41.32 -18.97 0.26
CA ILE A 475 -40.11 -18.37 0.81
C ILE A 475 -38.87 -18.74 -0.01
N VAL A 476 -37.89 -17.83 -0.04
CA VAL A 476 -36.56 -18.07 -0.59
C VAL A 476 -35.69 -18.83 0.42
N LEU A 477 -35.14 -19.96 -0.01
CA LEU A 477 -34.16 -20.73 0.76
C LEU A 477 -32.73 -20.36 0.30
N ASP A 478 -32.07 -19.51 1.08
CA ASP A 478 -30.66 -19.11 0.90
C ASP A 478 -29.75 -19.84 1.90
N ASP A 479 -28.61 -20.34 1.41
CA ASP A 479 -27.59 -21.00 2.22
C ASP A 479 -26.96 -20.06 3.25
N ARG A 480 -26.93 -18.75 2.95
CA ARG A 480 -26.41 -17.72 3.86
C ARG A 480 -27.14 -17.68 5.20
N LEU A 481 -28.39 -18.13 5.25
CA LEU A 481 -29.18 -18.26 6.49
C LEU A 481 -28.61 -19.29 7.48
N VAL A 482 -27.74 -20.20 7.03
CA VAL A 482 -27.17 -21.28 7.86
C VAL A 482 -25.65 -21.39 7.73
N SER A 483 -25.06 -20.81 6.68
CA SER A 483 -23.60 -20.76 6.49
C SER A 483 -23.19 -19.59 5.60
N GLY A 484 -22.18 -18.82 6.00
CA GLY A 484 -21.55 -17.81 5.14
C GLY A 484 -20.79 -18.38 3.92
N LYS A 485 -20.92 -19.67 3.61
CA LYS A 485 -20.29 -20.36 2.48
C LYS A 485 -21.38 -21.12 1.72
N ALA A 486 -21.27 -21.16 0.38
CA ALA A 486 -22.12 -22.00 -0.45
C ALA A 486 -22.04 -23.47 -0.02
N LEU A 487 -23.18 -24.12 0.17
CA LEU A 487 -23.25 -25.51 0.64
C LEU A 487 -23.56 -26.44 -0.53
N THR A 488 -22.84 -27.55 -0.61
CA THR A 488 -23.12 -28.60 -1.62
C THR A 488 -24.30 -29.49 -1.23
N LYS A 489 -24.74 -29.43 0.03
CA LYS A 489 -25.86 -30.18 0.60
C LYS A 489 -26.53 -29.34 1.68
N ARG A 490 -27.86 -29.30 1.64
CA ARG A 490 -28.70 -28.71 2.70
C ARG A 490 -29.91 -29.60 2.98
N TYR A 491 -30.44 -29.47 4.19
CA TYR A 491 -31.56 -30.26 4.68
C TYR A 491 -32.69 -29.33 5.12
N LEU A 492 -33.88 -29.55 4.58
CA LEU A 492 -35.10 -28.89 5.04
C LEU A 492 -35.86 -29.87 5.94
N SER A 493 -35.97 -29.56 7.22
CA SER A 493 -36.79 -30.32 8.16
C SER A 493 -38.17 -29.71 8.19
N VAL A 494 -39.20 -30.48 7.86
CA VAL A 494 -40.61 -30.08 7.90
C VAL A 494 -41.31 -30.88 8.98
N GLU A 495 -42.16 -30.24 9.75
CA GLU A 495 -42.95 -30.84 10.82
C GLU A 495 -44.36 -30.27 10.80
N SER A 496 -45.37 -31.13 10.68
CA SER A 496 -46.78 -30.76 10.83
C SER A 496 -47.55 -31.93 11.43
N GLU A 497 -48.62 -31.64 12.18
CA GLU A 497 -49.59 -32.65 12.65
C GLU A 497 -50.44 -33.20 11.48
N GLY A 498 -50.51 -32.44 10.39
CA GLY A 498 -51.28 -32.74 9.18
C GLY A 498 -50.47 -33.25 7.99
N ARG A 499 -51.18 -33.48 6.88
CA ARG A 499 -50.55 -33.67 5.56
C ARG A 499 -49.95 -32.36 5.08
N TRP A 500 -48.80 -32.43 4.45
CA TRP A 500 -48.14 -31.25 3.90
C TRP A 500 -47.49 -31.56 2.56
N THR A 501 -47.38 -30.51 1.75
CA THR A 501 -46.71 -30.50 0.46
C THR A 501 -45.66 -29.38 0.45
N VAL A 502 -44.45 -29.70 -0.01
CA VAL A 502 -43.37 -28.72 -0.23
C VAL A 502 -42.89 -28.83 -1.67
N THR A 503 -43.01 -27.74 -2.43
CA THR A 503 -42.52 -27.66 -3.81
C THR A 503 -41.30 -26.76 -3.89
N ILE A 504 -40.18 -27.32 -4.35
CA ILE A 504 -38.91 -26.62 -4.56
C ILE A 504 -38.77 -26.29 -6.04
N SER A 505 -38.52 -25.03 -6.35
CA SER A 505 -38.49 -24.50 -7.73
C SER A 505 -37.54 -23.30 -7.90
N GLY A 506 -37.34 -22.86 -9.14
CA GLY A 506 -36.56 -21.67 -9.46
C GLY A 506 -37.37 -20.37 -9.36
N PRO A 507 -36.72 -19.21 -9.60
CA PRO A 507 -37.34 -17.88 -9.52
C PRO A 507 -38.57 -17.69 -10.42
N GLU A 508 -38.67 -18.43 -11.52
CA GLU A 508 -39.74 -18.34 -12.51
C GLU A 508 -41.15 -18.63 -11.96
N ARG A 509 -41.26 -19.28 -10.79
CA ARG A 509 -42.54 -19.53 -10.12
C ARG A 509 -43.00 -18.40 -9.19
N ALA A 510 -42.18 -17.38 -8.95
CA ALA A 510 -42.61 -16.22 -8.17
C ALA A 510 -43.75 -15.47 -8.90
N ARG A 511 -44.80 -15.07 -8.18
CA ARG A 511 -45.95 -14.38 -8.76
C ARG A 511 -45.53 -13.02 -9.30
N ALA A 512 -45.74 -12.79 -10.59
CA ALA A 512 -45.37 -11.55 -11.25
C ALA A 512 -46.32 -10.40 -10.92
N PHE A 513 -45.79 -9.19 -10.77
CA PHE A 513 -46.59 -7.95 -10.69
C PHE A 513 -45.78 -6.74 -11.20
N THR A 514 -46.47 -5.67 -11.61
CA THR A 514 -45.82 -4.50 -12.26
C THR A 514 -46.03 -3.18 -11.52
N GLY A 515 -47.07 -3.07 -10.69
CA GLY A 515 -47.39 -1.83 -9.97
C GLY A 515 -47.90 -2.10 -8.57
N SER A 516 -49.01 -2.84 -8.45
CA SER A 516 -49.59 -3.20 -7.15
C SER A 516 -49.80 -4.70 -7.02
N ALA A 517 -49.69 -5.21 -5.81
CA ALA A 517 -50.00 -6.60 -5.46
C ALA A 517 -50.58 -6.66 -4.05
N ALA A 518 -51.48 -7.63 -3.82
CA ALA A 518 -51.99 -7.93 -2.50
C ALA A 518 -51.89 -9.44 -2.24
N GLY A 519 -51.69 -9.81 -0.98
CA GLY A 519 -51.56 -11.19 -0.56
C GLY A 519 -51.73 -11.33 0.94
N SER A 520 -51.58 -12.56 1.42
CA SER A 520 -51.73 -12.93 2.82
C SER A 520 -50.61 -13.89 3.23
N GLY A 521 -50.00 -13.64 4.38
CA GLY A 521 -48.89 -14.48 4.85
C GLY A 521 -47.60 -14.30 4.04
N PRO A 522 -46.62 -15.22 4.22
CA PRO A 522 -45.35 -15.15 3.51
C PRO A 522 -45.48 -15.46 2.02
N GLU A 523 -44.99 -14.56 1.18
CA GLU A 523 -45.04 -14.72 -0.28
C GLU A 523 -43.80 -14.15 -0.97
N VAL A 524 -43.51 -14.67 -2.17
CA VAL A 524 -42.43 -14.19 -3.03
C VAL A 524 -42.99 -13.72 -4.36
N LEU A 525 -42.74 -12.45 -4.68
CA LEU A 525 -43.22 -11.76 -5.87
C LEU A 525 -42.06 -11.42 -6.81
N SER A 526 -42.29 -11.52 -8.11
CA SER A 526 -41.37 -11.05 -9.15
C SER A 526 -41.85 -9.70 -9.67
N TYR A 527 -41.12 -8.63 -9.39
CA TYR A 527 -41.49 -7.29 -9.83
C TYR A 527 -41.00 -7.05 -11.26
N GLN A 528 -41.92 -6.79 -12.19
CA GLN A 528 -41.63 -6.61 -13.62
C GLN A 528 -41.64 -5.13 -14.06
N GLY A 529 -41.90 -4.19 -13.16
CA GLY A 529 -41.93 -2.77 -13.46
C GLY A 529 -40.54 -2.10 -13.48
N PRO A 530 -40.47 -0.79 -13.82
CA PRO A 530 -39.25 0.00 -13.74
C PRO A 530 -38.82 0.23 -12.29
N ALA A 531 -37.57 0.65 -12.06
CA ALA A 531 -37.10 0.98 -10.71
C ALA A 531 -38.04 2.01 -10.03
N GLY A 532 -38.44 1.72 -8.80
CA GLY A 532 -39.43 2.52 -8.09
C GLY A 532 -39.36 2.44 -6.57
N ILE A 533 -40.19 3.25 -5.93
CA ILE A 533 -40.37 3.30 -4.48
C ILE A 533 -41.61 2.48 -4.14
N ALA A 534 -41.41 1.41 -3.38
CA ALA A 534 -42.46 0.53 -2.92
C ALA A 534 -42.92 0.91 -1.51
N VAL A 535 -44.22 0.78 -1.30
CA VAL A 535 -44.87 0.91 0.00
C VAL A 535 -45.57 -0.40 0.29
N VAL A 536 -45.17 -1.06 1.39
CA VAL A 536 -45.92 -2.20 1.92
C VAL A 536 -46.82 -1.71 3.06
N THR A 537 -48.07 -2.16 3.05
CA THR A 537 -49.09 -1.81 4.05
C THR A 537 -49.76 -3.08 4.55
N CYS A 538 -49.80 -3.29 5.87
CA CYS A 538 -50.66 -4.28 6.52
C CYS A 538 -51.82 -3.54 7.20
N PRO A 539 -53.06 -3.69 6.71
CA PRO A 539 -54.20 -2.89 7.18
C PRO A 539 -54.47 -3.01 8.69
N ALA A 540 -54.29 -4.19 9.27
CA ALA A 540 -54.57 -4.45 10.68
C ALA A 540 -53.36 -4.23 11.60
N GLY A 541 -52.30 -3.57 11.11
CA GLY A 541 -51.17 -3.13 11.94
C GLY A 541 -50.16 -4.23 12.29
N GLU A 542 -50.27 -5.41 11.68
CA GLU A 542 -49.41 -6.54 12.02
C GLU A 542 -47.95 -6.32 11.59
N PRO A 543 -46.99 -6.96 12.29
CA PRO A 543 -45.60 -6.89 11.92
C PRO A 543 -45.35 -7.57 10.57
N HIS A 544 -44.53 -6.93 9.75
CA HIS A 544 -44.10 -7.45 8.45
C HIS A 544 -42.60 -7.25 8.27
N GLN A 545 -42.00 -8.12 7.45
CA GLN A 545 -40.61 -8.00 7.00
C GLN A 545 -40.56 -8.16 5.49
N VAL A 546 -39.78 -7.32 4.82
CA VAL A 546 -39.58 -7.35 3.38
C VAL A 546 -38.11 -7.56 3.08
N TYR A 547 -37.84 -8.58 2.27
CA TYR A 547 -36.51 -8.91 1.76
C TYR A 547 -36.47 -8.68 0.26
N LEU A 548 -35.34 -8.19 -0.22
CA LEU A 548 -35.12 -7.88 -1.62
C LEU A 548 -34.05 -8.80 -2.19
N HIS A 549 -34.38 -9.43 -3.30
CA HIS A 549 -33.54 -10.39 -4.00
C HIS A 549 -33.34 -9.95 -5.45
N ALA A 550 -32.21 -10.34 -6.03
CA ALA A 550 -31.97 -10.27 -7.46
C ALA A 550 -32.86 -11.28 -8.23
N PRO A 551 -32.97 -11.17 -9.57
CA PRO A 551 -33.76 -12.12 -10.37
C PRO A 551 -33.38 -13.59 -10.20
N ASP A 552 -32.13 -13.86 -9.79
CA ASP A 552 -31.60 -15.20 -9.50
C ASP A 552 -31.76 -15.61 -8.03
N LEU A 553 -32.62 -14.90 -7.28
CA LEU A 553 -32.92 -15.05 -5.85
C LEU A 553 -31.75 -14.72 -4.90
N ALA A 554 -30.59 -14.30 -5.41
CA ALA A 554 -29.49 -13.86 -4.57
C ALA A 554 -29.90 -12.64 -3.74
N ALA A 555 -29.69 -12.69 -2.42
CA ALA A 555 -29.99 -11.56 -1.54
C ALA A 555 -29.20 -10.30 -1.96
N LEU A 556 -29.92 -9.22 -2.21
CA LEU A 556 -29.37 -7.86 -2.26
C LEU A 556 -29.10 -7.41 -0.80
N PRO A 557 -28.10 -6.56 -0.55
CA PRO A 557 -27.13 -6.63 0.55
C PRO A 557 -27.68 -7.00 1.94
N GLY A 558 -26.97 -7.93 2.60
CA GLY A 558 -27.23 -8.41 3.96
C GLY A 558 -28.42 -9.38 3.99
N CYS A 559 -28.38 -10.44 4.80
CA CYS A 559 -29.56 -11.30 5.01
C CYS A 559 -30.65 -10.62 5.86
N GLU A 560 -30.62 -9.29 5.93
CA GLU A 560 -31.47 -8.45 6.76
C GLU A 560 -32.65 -7.91 5.94
N PRO A 561 -33.80 -7.68 6.59
CA PRO A 561 -34.94 -7.08 5.90
C PRO A 561 -34.64 -5.64 5.50
N VAL A 562 -34.95 -5.29 4.25
CA VAL A 562 -34.82 -3.92 3.73
C VAL A 562 -35.88 -3.01 4.37
N ALA A 563 -37.03 -3.60 4.72
CA ALA A 563 -38.09 -2.96 5.47
C ALA A 563 -38.67 -3.92 6.52
N SER A 564 -38.88 -3.44 7.73
CA SER A 564 -39.55 -4.14 8.81
C SER A 564 -40.51 -3.19 9.51
N ALA A 565 -41.59 -3.72 10.06
CA ALA A 565 -42.43 -3.02 11.02
C ALA A 565 -42.62 -3.91 12.24
N ALA A 566 -42.34 -3.38 13.44
CA ALA A 566 -42.65 -4.04 14.70
C ALA A 566 -44.14 -3.87 15.05
N ALA A 567 -44.66 -4.77 15.88
CA ALA A 567 -46.00 -4.61 16.42
C ALA A 567 -46.05 -3.33 17.27
N SER A 568 -47.01 -2.44 16.98
CA SER A 568 -47.24 -1.26 17.81
C SER A 568 -47.76 -1.71 19.18
N ASN A 569 -46.98 -1.51 20.24
CA ASN A 569 -47.41 -1.76 21.62
C ASN A 569 -48.38 -0.69 22.15
N SER A 570 -49.12 0.01 21.29
CA SER A 570 -50.09 1.02 21.73
C SER A 570 -51.31 0.33 22.34
N SER A 571 -51.22 0.06 23.64
CA SER A 571 -52.27 -0.47 24.52
C SER A 571 -53.37 0.56 24.83
N GLN A 572 -53.77 1.37 23.84
CA GLN A 572 -54.92 2.29 23.94
C GLN A 572 -55.95 1.91 22.88
N GLU A 573 -57.20 1.79 23.31
CA GLU A 573 -58.42 1.26 22.66
C GLU A 573 -58.84 1.89 21.32
N ASN A 574 -57.93 2.48 20.53
CA ASN A 574 -58.22 2.98 19.20
C ASN A 574 -57.83 1.93 18.13
N GLU A 575 -58.58 1.91 17.03
CA GLU A 575 -58.36 1.02 15.88
C GLU A 575 -56.87 0.90 15.52
N PRO A 576 -56.35 -0.32 15.26
CA PRO A 576 -54.95 -0.52 14.96
C PRO A 576 -54.56 0.27 13.70
N LEU A 577 -53.63 1.22 13.85
CA LEU A 577 -53.07 1.96 12.73
C LEU A 577 -52.37 0.98 11.76
N PRO A 578 -52.56 1.14 10.44
CA PRO A 578 -51.95 0.26 9.45
C PRO A 578 -50.42 0.34 9.56
N SER A 579 -49.77 -0.82 9.59
CA SER A 579 -48.31 -0.87 9.61
C SER A 579 -47.81 -0.62 8.20
N ARG A 580 -46.83 0.28 8.07
CA ARG A 580 -46.40 0.78 6.76
C ARG A 580 -44.90 0.99 6.71
N SER A 581 -44.28 0.45 5.66
CA SER A 581 -42.84 0.59 5.38
C SER A 581 -42.59 1.02 3.95
N THR A 582 -41.55 1.82 3.73
CA THR A 582 -41.17 2.33 2.41
C THR A 582 -39.76 1.88 2.05
N PHE A 583 -39.59 1.33 0.85
CA PHE A 583 -38.32 0.81 0.38
C PHE A 583 -38.11 0.96 -1.11
N ALA A 584 -36.86 1.03 -1.53
CA ALA A 584 -36.47 1.11 -2.93
C ALA A 584 -36.49 -0.28 -3.59
N VAL A 585 -37.02 -0.35 -4.81
CA VAL A 585 -37.14 -1.60 -5.58
C VAL A 585 -36.48 -1.41 -6.96
N PRO A 586 -35.39 -2.13 -7.24
CA PRO A 586 -34.78 -2.18 -8.56
C PRO A 586 -35.72 -2.82 -9.59
N ALA A 587 -35.51 -2.52 -10.87
CA ALA A 587 -36.17 -3.22 -11.95
C ALA A 587 -35.88 -4.74 -11.89
N GLN A 588 -36.89 -5.57 -12.12
CA GLN A 588 -36.77 -7.04 -12.13
C GLN A 588 -36.40 -7.67 -10.76
N ALA A 589 -36.52 -6.93 -9.67
CA ALA A 589 -36.23 -7.48 -8.34
C ALA A 589 -37.28 -8.52 -7.91
N VAL A 590 -36.85 -9.46 -7.07
CA VAL A 590 -37.73 -10.41 -6.40
C VAL A 590 -37.94 -9.94 -4.97
N ILE A 591 -39.20 -9.80 -4.56
CA ILE A 591 -39.61 -9.28 -3.25
C ILE A 591 -40.17 -10.43 -2.44
N GLN A 592 -39.61 -10.70 -1.27
CA GLN A 592 -40.17 -11.64 -0.31
C GLN A 592 -40.80 -10.87 0.85
N VAL A 593 -42.11 -10.98 0.99
CA VAL A 593 -42.87 -10.46 2.13
C VAL A 593 -43.02 -11.57 3.15
N ARG A 594 -42.70 -11.31 4.41
CA ARG A 594 -42.96 -12.23 5.53
C ARG A 594 -43.88 -11.54 6.51
N THR A 595 -45.08 -12.10 6.68
CA THR A 595 -46.04 -11.71 7.71
C THR A 595 -46.46 -12.96 8.50
N ALA A 596 -47.01 -12.77 9.69
CA ALA A 596 -47.53 -13.87 10.52
C ALA A 596 -48.94 -14.32 10.08
N GLY A 597 -49.19 -14.38 8.76
CA GLY A 597 -50.52 -14.68 8.20
C GLY A 597 -51.39 -13.45 7.89
N ALA A 598 -50.89 -12.25 8.19
CA ALA A 598 -51.60 -11.01 7.94
C ALA A 598 -51.75 -10.69 6.45
N GLU A 599 -52.83 -9.99 6.12
CA GLU A 599 -53.03 -9.38 4.81
C GLU A 599 -52.04 -8.22 4.60
N TRP A 600 -51.55 -8.12 3.37
CA TRP A 600 -50.64 -7.04 2.99
C TRP A 600 -50.91 -6.59 1.56
N ARG A 601 -50.57 -5.33 1.31
CA ARG A 601 -50.60 -4.71 -0.01
C ARG A 601 -49.26 -4.04 -0.28
N ILE A 602 -48.73 -4.23 -1.48
CA ILE A 602 -47.57 -3.51 -2.00
C ILE A 602 -48.02 -2.64 -3.16
N ASP A 603 -47.65 -1.37 -3.13
CA ASP A 603 -47.79 -0.44 -4.23
C ASP A 603 -46.41 0.13 -4.59
N VAL A 604 -46.01 0.04 -5.86
CA VAL A 604 -44.72 0.52 -6.37
C VAL A 604 -44.96 1.71 -7.28
N THR A 605 -44.35 2.85 -6.94
CA THR A 605 -44.38 4.07 -7.75
C THR A 605 -43.04 4.21 -8.47
N PRO A 606 -43.00 4.31 -9.81
CA PRO A 606 -41.76 4.53 -10.55
C PRO A 606 -40.99 5.75 -10.04
N LEU A 607 -39.65 5.69 -10.05
CA LEU A 607 -38.81 6.75 -9.46
C LEU A 607 -39.11 8.14 -10.02
N GLU A 608 -39.34 8.25 -11.33
CA GLU A 608 -39.69 9.50 -12.01
C GLU A 608 -40.97 10.14 -11.45
N GLN A 609 -41.95 9.32 -11.07
CA GLN A 609 -43.22 9.77 -10.49
C GLN A 609 -43.08 10.03 -8.98
N ALA A 610 -42.24 9.26 -8.29
CA ALA A 610 -41.96 9.42 -6.86
C ALA A 610 -41.29 10.76 -6.54
N ASP A 611 -40.45 11.28 -7.45
CA ASP A 611 -39.84 12.60 -7.33
C ASP A 611 -40.85 13.74 -7.53
N MET A 612 -41.95 13.51 -8.26
CA MET A 612 -43.00 14.50 -8.55
C MET A 612 -44.06 14.66 -7.45
N GLY A 613 -43.94 13.97 -6.31
CA GLY A 613 -44.70 14.28 -5.10
C GLY A 613 -45.96 13.45 -4.85
N ALA A 614 -46.07 12.23 -5.39
CA ALA A 614 -47.11 11.29 -4.97
C ALA A 614 -47.05 11.08 -3.44
N PRO A 615 -48.16 11.28 -2.68
CA PRO A 615 -48.12 11.42 -1.22
C PRO A 615 -47.69 10.14 -0.50
N ALA A 616 -47.81 8.98 -1.14
CA ALA A 616 -47.57 7.69 -0.50
C ALA A 616 -46.13 7.15 -0.69
N ALA A 617 -45.51 7.39 -1.83
CA ALA A 617 -44.25 6.76 -2.21
C ALA A 617 -43.25 7.83 -2.67
N ARG A 618 -42.92 8.77 -1.78
CA ARG A 618 -42.06 9.92 -2.08
C ARG A 618 -40.64 9.69 -1.60
N VAL A 619 -39.67 10.04 -2.44
CA VAL A 619 -38.27 10.18 -2.03
C VAL A 619 -38.13 11.43 -1.16
N ARG A 620 -37.75 11.27 0.11
CA ARG A 620 -37.63 12.39 1.04
C ARG A 620 -36.37 13.19 0.74
N PRO A 621 -36.47 14.51 0.47
CA PRO A 621 -35.29 15.35 0.34
C PRO A 621 -34.64 15.55 1.72
N PHE A 622 -33.31 15.57 1.75
CA PHE A 622 -32.50 15.84 2.93
C PHE A 622 -31.40 16.85 2.57
N GLU A 623 -31.47 18.05 3.11
CA GLU A 623 -30.45 19.10 2.92
C GLU A 623 -29.52 19.22 4.13
N HIS A 624 -30.08 19.51 5.31
CA HIS A 624 -29.30 19.76 6.54
C HIS A 624 -29.60 18.79 7.68
N SER A 625 -30.87 18.46 7.90
CA SER A 625 -31.30 17.46 8.87
C SER A 625 -32.55 16.72 8.38
N LEU A 626 -32.63 15.42 8.66
CA LEU A 626 -33.81 14.60 8.42
C LEU A 626 -33.94 13.60 9.56
N ALA A 627 -35.14 13.38 10.07
CA ALA A 627 -35.41 12.35 11.05
C ALA A 627 -36.65 11.54 10.65
N GLY A 628 -36.74 10.33 11.21
CA GLY A 628 -37.87 9.44 11.04
C GLY A 628 -37.87 8.31 12.05
N ASP A 629 -38.98 7.58 12.07
CA ASP A 629 -39.27 6.44 12.93
C ASP A 629 -39.56 5.17 12.10
N ARG A 630 -39.43 5.26 10.78
CA ARG A 630 -39.76 4.21 9.81
C ARG A 630 -38.75 4.16 8.69
N THR A 631 -38.72 3.05 7.96
CA THR A 631 -37.93 2.93 6.74
C THR A 631 -38.40 3.91 5.67
N THR A 632 -37.43 4.49 4.96
CA THR A 632 -37.70 5.50 3.94
C THR A 632 -36.55 5.58 2.93
N VAL A 633 -36.86 6.13 1.77
CA VAL A 633 -35.87 6.45 0.73
C VAL A 633 -35.60 7.95 0.77
N VAL A 634 -34.32 8.31 0.85
CA VAL A 634 -33.85 9.68 1.04
C VAL A 634 -32.96 10.08 -0.13
N ARG A 635 -33.13 11.31 -0.63
CA ARG A 635 -32.20 11.94 -1.58
C ARG A 635 -31.46 13.06 -0.87
N TYR A 636 -30.13 12.93 -0.77
CA TYR A 636 -29.30 13.98 -0.18
C TYR A 636 -29.14 15.13 -1.18
N LEU A 637 -29.55 16.33 -0.80
CA LEU A 637 -29.48 17.56 -1.63
C LEU A 637 -28.44 18.56 -1.10
N GLY A 638 -27.86 18.32 0.07
CA GLY A 638 -26.82 19.16 0.65
C GLY A 638 -25.48 19.09 -0.10
N PRO A 639 -24.51 19.95 0.27
CA PRO A 639 -23.18 19.96 -0.34
C PRO A 639 -22.40 18.66 -0.01
N PRO A 640 -21.42 18.24 -0.83
CA PRO A 640 -20.65 17.04 -0.52
C PRO A 640 -19.89 17.19 0.80
N GLY A 641 -20.13 16.30 1.77
CA GLY A 641 -19.64 16.50 3.13
C GLY A 641 -19.94 15.36 4.10
N PRO A 642 -19.44 15.46 5.35
CA PRO A 642 -19.76 14.53 6.42
C PRO A 642 -21.20 14.73 6.92
N VAL A 643 -21.91 13.63 7.05
CA VAL A 643 -23.26 13.54 7.62
C VAL A 643 -23.20 12.52 8.75
N LEU A 644 -23.78 12.87 9.89
CA LEU A 644 -23.94 11.97 11.01
C LEU A 644 -25.27 11.23 10.88
N PHE A 645 -25.22 9.90 10.81
CA PHE A 645 -26.38 9.04 10.91
C PHE A 645 -26.47 8.47 12.33
N ARG A 646 -27.60 8.70 13.00
CA ARG A 646 -27.92 8.14 14.31
C ARG A 646 -29.12 7.23 14.18
N SER A 647 -29.02 5.97 14.60
CA SER A 647 -30.12 5.00 14.44
C SER A 647 -30.30 4.02 15.59
N GLY A 648 -29.43 4.05 16.61
CA GLY A 648 -29.45 3.06 17.69
C GLY A 648 -29.19 1.65 17.16
N ASP A 649 -29.99 0.69 17.61
CA ASP A 649 -29.95 -0.75 17.26
C ASP A 649 -31.06 -1.17 16.28
N ALA A 650 -31.85 -0.22 15.77
CA ALA A 650 -33.07 -0.51 15.02
C ALA A 650 -32.99 -0.24 13.51
N PHE A 651 -32.11 0.67 13.07
CA PHE A 651 -32.03 1.09 11.65
C PHE A 651 -30.62 1.07 11.08
N GLY A 652 -30.51 0.59 9.84
CA GLY A 652 -29.31 0.68 9.01
C GLY A 652 -29.45 1.71 7.89
N LEU A 653 -28.36 1.92 7.15
CA LEU A 653 -28.34 2.83 6.00
C LEU A 653 -27.60 2.20 4.82
N LEU A 654 -28.27 2.15 3.67
CA LEU A 654 -27.70 1.70 2.40
C LEU A 654 -27.60 2.86 1.42
N GLN A 655 -26.56 2.86 0.60
CA GLN A 655 -26.42 3.70 -0.59
C GLN A 655 -27.01 2.97 -1.80
N LEU A 656 -27.83 3.69 -2.57
CA LEU A 656 -28.44 3.21 -3.81
C LEU A 656 -27.76 3.86 -5.02
N ASP A 657 -27.73 3.15 -6.15
CA ASP A 657 -27.43 3.75 -7.45
C ASP A 657 -28.68 4.41 -8.08
N ASP A 658 -28.53 4.89 -9.31
CA ASP A 658 -29.61 5.48 -10.11
C ASP A 658 -30.70 4.48 -10.52
N THR A 659 -30.39 3.18 -10.51
CA THR A 659 -31.34 2.07 -10.73
C THR A 659 -32.00 1.58 -9.45
N LEU A 660 -31.78 2.27 -8.32
CA LEU A 660 -32.22 1.89 -6.98
C LEU A 660 -31.62 0.58 -6.47
N THR A 661 -30.58 0.07 -7.13
CA THR A 661 -29.86 -1.11 -6.67
C THR A 661 -28.97 -0.72 -5.50
N PRO A 662 -29.02 -1.47 -4.38
CA PRO A 662 -28.13 -1.18 -3.27
C PRO A 662 -26.66 -1.48 -3.62
N VAL A 663 -25.82 -0.46 -3.52
CA VAL A 663 -24.39 -0.53 -3.87
C VAL A 663 -23.55 -0.83 -2.64
N ARG A 664 -23.91 -0.22 -1.50
CA ARG A 664 -23.05 -0.21 -0.31
C ARG A 664 -23.84 -0.03 0.99
N THR A 665 -23.50 -0.81 2.00
CA THR A 665 -23.93 -0.53 3.39
C THR A 665 -23.08 0.59 3.98
N LEU A 666 -23.71 1.71 4.32
CA LEU A 666 -23.07 2.88 4.92
C LEU A 666 -23.08 2.82 6.46
N ALA A 667 -24.15 2.27 7.05
CA ALA A 667 -24.27 2.05 8.48
C ALA A 667 -25.05 0.75 8.75
N HIS A 668 -24.59 -0.01 9.75
CA HIS A 668 -25.35 -1.12 10.32
C HIS A 668 -26.20 -0.57 11.49
N PRO A 669 -27.22 -1.29 11.96
CA PRO A 669 -27.98 -0.93 13.18
C PRO A 669 -27.10 -1.10 14.44
N ASP A 670 -26.05 -0.30 14.56
CA ASP A 670 -25.09 -0.29 15.67
C ASP A 670 -24.51 1.12 15.87
N GLY A 671 -25.33 2.00 16.47
CA GLY A 671 -24.90 3.30 16.98
C GLY A 671 -24.69 4.41 15.93
N ASP A 672 -24.08 5.50 16.38
CA ASP A 672 -23.83 6.70 15.57
C ASP A 672 -22.71 6.45 14.55
N THR A 673 -22.98 6.72 13.27
CA THR A 673 -22.01 6.54 12.17
C THR A 673 -21.82 7.83 11.39
N GLU A 674 -20.57 8.30 11.27
CA GLU A 674 -20.21 9.38 10.35
C GLU A 674 -20.03 8.83 8.93
N ILE A 675 -20.81 9.36 7.99
CA ILE A 675 -20.81 8.97 6.58
C ILE A 675 -20.50 10.18 5.70
N ARG A 676 -19.76 9.99 4.61
CA ARG A 676 -19.53 11.07 3.63
C ARG A 676 -20.46 10.88 2.46
N LEU A 677 -21.30 11.88 2.22
CA LEU A 677 -22.29 11.86 1.14
C LEU A 677 -21.90 12.84 0.05
N ARG A 678 -22.25 12.52 -1.20
CA ARG A 678 -22.18 13.43 -2.34
C ARG A 678 -23.58 13.99 -2.61
N SER A 679 -23.68 15.22 -3.12
CA SER A 679 -24.97 15.76 -3.56
C SER A 679 -25.67 14.81 -4.53
N TYR A 680 -26.98 14.69 -4.39
CA TYR A 680 -27.89 13.77 -5.10
C TYR A 680 -27.71 12.28 -4.81
N THR A 681 -26.99 11.91 -3.75
CA THR A 681 -26.90 10.49 -3.34
C THR A 681 -28.27 9.99 -2.90
N LEU A 682 -28.68 8.82 -3.44
CA LEU A 682 -29.87 8.10 -2.99
C LEU A 682 -29.52 7.13 -1.86
N LEU A 683 -30.36 7.13 -0.83
CA LEU A 683 -30.16 6.36 0.40
C LEU A 683 -31.44 5.59 0.75
N GLN A 684 -31.28 4.37 1.25
CA GLN A 684 -32.34 3.60 1.88
C GLN A 684 -32.03 3.47 3.37
N VAL A 685 -32.96 3.94 4.21
CA VAL A 685 -32.95 3.59 5.64
C VAL A 685 -33.58 2.21 5.78
N THR A 686 -32.82 1.23 6.27
CA THR A 686 -33.26 -0.17 6.44
C THR A 686 -33.57 -0.51 7.89
N GLY A 687 -34.15 -1.68 8.14
CA GLY A 687 -34.51 -2.14 9.48
C GLY A 687 -35.99 -1.88 9.80
N GLY A 688 -36.32 -1.65 11.07
CA GLY A 688 -37.71 -1.40 11.47
C GLY A 688 -38.15 -1.98 12.82
N GLY A 689 -37.34 -1.73 13.85
CA GLY A 689 -37.70 -1.95 15.25
C GLY A 689 -38.28 -0.70 15.91
N ASN A 690 -38.53 -0.76 17.21
CA ASN A 690 -38.95 0.41 18.00
C ASN A 690 -37.76 1.37 18.14
N GLY A 691 -37.78 2.50 17.44
CA GLY A 691 -36.72 3.50 17.53
C GLY A 691 -36.92 4.68 16.58
N THR A 692 -36.01 5.65 16.67
CA THR A 692 -35.94 6.78 15.74
C THR A 692 -34.55 6.86 15.14
N TRP A 693 -34.47 7.30 13.89
CA TRP A 693 -33.21 7.61 13.23
C TRP A 693 -33.14 9.08 12.83
N SER A 694 -31.93 9.60 12.70
CA SER A 694 -31.67 10.95 12.18
C SER A 694 -30.41 10.99 11.31
N LEU A 695 -30.47 11.81 10.26
CA LEU A 695 -29.36 12.24 9.42
C LEU A 695 -29.15 13.73 9.71
N LYS A 696 -27.92 14.13 10.03
CA LYS A 696 -27.58 15.54 10.27
C LYS A 696 -26.25 15.88 9.61
N GLU A 697 -26.25 16.89 8.76
CA GLU A 697 -25.04 17.43 8.17
C GLU A 697 -24.11 17.96 9.28
N MET A 698 -22.88 17.48 9.33
CA MET A 698 -21.88 18.01 10.24
C MET A 698 -21.28 19.24 9.61
N HIS A 699 -21.72 20.41 10.07
CA HIS A 699 -21.03 21.64 9.76
C HIS A 699 -19.63 21.54 10.37
N ASP A 700 -18.59 21.97 9.65
CA ASP A 700 -17.25 22.14 10.19
C ASP A 700 -17.38 22.99 11.47
N VAL A 701 -17.45 22.34 12.63
CA VAL A 701 -17.25 23.01 13.90
C VAL A 701 -15.78 23.44 13.81
N PRO A 702 -15.47 24.75 13.68
CA PRO A 702 -14.08 25.18 13.74
C PRO A 702 -13.53 24.57 15.03
N PRO A 703 -12.35 23.90 15.00
CA PRO A 703 -11.85 23.14 16.14
C PRO A 703 -11.95 24.05 17.36
N SER A 704 -12.89 23.71 18.25
CA SER A 704 -13.10 24.45 19.48
C SER A 704 -11.74 24.49 20.14
N ALA A 705 -11.21 25.70 20.34
CA ALA A 705 -10.01 25.93 21.10
C ALA A 705 -10.18 25.19 22.42
N SER A 706 -9.59 24.01 22.54
CA SER A 706 -9.56 23.25 23.78
C SER A 706 -8.88 24.17 24.79
N ALA A 707 -9.68 24.57 25.77
CA ALA A 707 -9.27 25.38 26.88
C ALA A 707 -8.01 24.79 27.55
N ARG A 708 -7.20 25.73 28.03
CA ARG A 708 -5.91 25.64 28.73
C ARG A 708 -5.57 24.33 29.43
#